data_AF-A0A7K6Q842-F1
#
_entry.id   AF-A0A7K6Q842-F1
#
_cell.length_a   1.000
_cell.length_b   1.000
_cell.length_c   1.000
_cell.angle_alpha   90.00
_cell.angle_beta   90.00
_cell.angle_gamma   90.00
#
_symmetry.space_group_name_H-M   'P 1'
#
loop_
_entity.id
_entity.type
_entity.pdbx_description
1 polymer ?
#
loop_
_entity_poly.entity_id
_entity_poly.type
_entity_poly.pdbx_seq_one_letter_code
_entity_poly.pdbx_strand_id
1 'polypeptide(L)'
;AQAKEYRTNHILMTMGSDFHYENAHLWFKNLDKLIAHANARQANGSRVHALYSTPSCYLRELHRANLTWPLKTDDFFPYSDGPHQFWTGYFSSRPALKGYERLSSGFLQICSQLEALAGPSSRDGPYGPGDSSVLREAVAVAQHHDAVAGTERQHVANDYARQLAKGWDSCQVLVANALSLLGGTKGPFVFCNALNVSVCPLSETTAHFTVILYNPLARDVAWPVRLPVSSTSYAVSDPQGRPVVPVSGVTRRLRGGAGGAPGELLFQAWAPPLGFSTFEVKQLSRRSPPRWPSGDPEPQIQNEHLRVLFDPVTGHLREIQNLAKGFSLPVFQSFYWYNASAGDALSPQASGAYIFRPNASVPIPVAKRVATRLLKTALVQELHQNFSAWCSQVLRLRPGQPYLELEWTVGPIPVADGLGKEVISRFETPLRTAGRFYTDSNGRQVLQRRRDHRPTWNLSQSEPVAGNYYPVNTRIFIRDQKVQLTVLTDRSQGGSSILDGSLELMVHRRLLNDDNRGVAEPLDEPGEDGQGLVVRGRHRLLLDTAAAAADQHRPRAQEMVTSPYVVLAPGPGPHLRQVSGEGSPGPPRRAGVSRLTAPSPQFSGLRRALPPNLHLLSLEPRGAGSLLLRLEHLFERGESQNGSQPVTVDLTTLFSAFTITSVREMALGGDVPLHSVSRLLWTTATG
;
A
#
# COMPACT_ATOMS: atom_id res chain seq x y z
N ALA A 1 22.17 3.45 -39.49
CA ALA A 1 21.88 4.44 -38.45
C ALA A 1 21.93 3.78 -37.07
N GLN A 2 21.02 2.85 -36.75
CA GLN A 2 20.95 2.18 -35.43
C GLN A 2 22.29 1.63 -34.92
N ALA A 3 23.04 0.86 -35.72
CA ALA A 3 24.31 0.27 -35.29
C ALA A 3 25.36 1.28 -34.75
N LYS A 4 25.26 2.57 -35.11
CA LYS A 4 26.17 3.62 -34.61
C LYS A 4 25.92 3.97 -33.13
N GLU A 5 24.73 3.67 -32.61
CA GLU A 5 24.33 3.92 -31.22
C GLU A 5 24.66 2.74 -30.28
N TYR A 6 25.21 1.63 -30.82
CA TYR A 6 25.50 0.41 -30.07
C TYR A 6 27.01 0.14 -30.05
N ARG A 7 27.49 -0.50 -28.98
CA ARG A 7 28.93 -0.78 -28.77
C ARG A 7 29.48 -1.97 -29.56
N THR A 8 28.61 -2.89 -29.99
CA THR A 8 29.01 -4.12 -30.69
C THR A 8 28.52 -4.11 -32.13
N ASN A 9 28.98 -5.08 -32.91
CA ASN A 9 28.45 -5.41 -34.23
C ASN A 9 27.14 -6.25 -34.17
N HIS A 10 26.53 -6.41 -33.00
CA HIS A 10 25.23 -7.05 -32.83
C HIS A 10 24.16 -6.01 -32.52
N ILE A 11 23.10 -5.98 -33.32
CA ILE A 11 21.91 -5.14 -33.10
C ILE A 11 20.68 -6.00 -32.93
N LEU A 12 19.76 -5.55 -32.07
CA LEU A 12 18.45 -6.15 -31.92
C LEU A 12 17.42 -5.36 -32.76
N MET A 13 16.65 -6.07 -33.57
CA MET A 13 15.46 -5.55 -34.24
C MET A 13 14.23 -6.28 -33.69
N THR A 14 13.38 -5.55 -32.96
CA THR A 14 12.14 -6.09 -32.38
C THR A 14 11.06 -6.10 -33.46
N MET A 15 10.99 -7.19 -34.23
CA MET A 15 10.04 -7.36 -35.33
C MET A 15 8.64 -7.68 -34.80
N GLY A 16 7.92 -6.69 -34.28
CA GLY A 16 6.56 -6.85 -33.73
C GLY A 16 6.03 -5.55 -33.13
N SER A 17 4.76 -5.55 -32.76
CA SER A 17 4.05 -4.47 -32.06
C SER A 17 2.84 -5.08 -31.33
N ASP A 18 2.08 -4.25 -30.63
CA ASP A 18 0.83 -4.64 -29.95
C ASP A 18 -0.06 -5.52 -30.83
N PHE A 19 -0.41 -6.70 -30.31
CA PHE A 19 -1.27 -7.71 -30.95
C PHE A 19 -0.87 -8.11 -32.38
N HIS A 20 0.39 -7.90 -32.78
CA HIS A 20 0.91 -8.49 -34.01
C HIS A 20 0.99 -10.03 -33.89
N TYR A 21 1.24 -10.68 -35.03
CA TYR A 21 1.34 -12.15 -35.18
C TYR A 21 0.04 -12.96 -35.04
N GLU A 22 -1.14 -12.33 -35.01
CA GLU A 22 -2.42 -13.05 -35.20
C GLU A 22 -2.43 -13.88 -36.50
N ASN A 23 -1.85 -13.32 -37.58
CA ASN A 23 -1.46 -14.07 -38.77
C ASN A 23 0.07 -14.08 -38.92
N ALA A 24 0.72 -14.94 -38.14
CA ALA A 24 2.17 -15.07 -38.11
C ALA A 24 2.81 -15.39 -39.48
N HIS A 25 2.11 -16.09 -40.38
CA HIS A 25 2.64 -16.47 -41.68
C HIS A 25 3.03 -15.25 -42.53
N LEU A 26 2.26 -14.16 -42.47
CA LEU A 26 2.57 -12.92 -43.20
C LEU A 26 3.90 -12.31 -42.76
N TRP A 27 4.22 -12.38 -41.46
CA TRP A 27 5.50 -11.91 -40.92
C TRP A 27 6.63 -12.83 -41.34
N PHE A 28 6.53 -14.13 -41.02
CA PHE A 28 7.62 -15.09 -41.27
C PHE A 28 7.96 -15.22 -42.75
N LYS A 29 6.96 -15.27 -43.66
CA LYS A 29 7.21 -15.33 -45.11
C LYS A 29 8.05 -14.15 -45.62
N ASN A 30 7.82 -12.94 -45.10
CA ASN A 30 8.58 -11.76 -45.51
C ASN A 30 9.94 -11.68 -44.82
N LEU A 31 10.04 -12.08 -43.55
CA LEU A 31 11.29 -12.18 -42.81
C LEU A 31 12.23 -13.20 -43.44
N ASP A 32 11.74 -14.37 -43.86
CA ASP A 32 12.53 -15.38 -44.57
C ASP A 32 13.15 -14.82 -45.85
N LYS A 33 12.35 -14.13 -46.67
CA LYS A 33 12.83 -13.46 -47.88
C LYS A 33 13.84 -12.37 -47.55
N LEU A 34 13.56 -11.54 -46.56
CA LEU A 34 14.46 -10.46 -46.12
C LEU A 34 15.81 -11.02 -45.69
N ILE A 35 15.81 -12.03 -44.83
CA ILE A 35 17.02 -12.70 -44.33
C ILE A 35 17.79 -13.33 -45.50
N ALA A 36 17.12 -14.09 -46.35
CA ALA A 36 17.75 -14.76 -47.50
C ALA A 36 18.42 -13.75 -48.44
N HIS A 37 17.70 -12.70 -48.84
CA HIS A 37 18.23 -11.71 -49.77
C HIS A 37 19.26 -10.77 -49.13
N ALA A 38 19.11 -10.40 -47.85
CA ALA A 38 20.11 -9.58 -47.13
C ALA A 38 21.44 -10.33 -47.00
N ASN A 39 21.39 -11.62 -46.66
CA ASN A 39 22.58 -12.46 -46.54
C ASN A 39 23.20 -12.78 -47.91
N ALA A 40 22.41 -13.01 -48.96
CA ALA A 40 22.94 -13.25 -50.31
C ALA A 40 23.79 -12.07 -50.84
N ARG A 41 23.48 -10.83 -50.42
CA ARG A 41 24.28 -9.63 -50.78
C ARG A 41 25.69 -9.62 -50.18
N GLN A 42 26.03 -10.53 -49.26
CA GLN A 42 27.40 -10.69 -48.78
C GLN A 42 28.35 -11.08 -49.93
N ALA A 43 27.86 -11.83 -50.93
CA ALA A 43 28.60 -12.12 -52.16
C ALA A 43 29.01 -10.85 -52.94
N ASN A 44 28.28 -9.75 -52.73
CA ASN A 44 28.52 -8.45 -53.35
C ASN A 44 29.13 -7.44 -52.34
N GLY A 45 29.79 -7.92 -51.28
CA GLY A 45 30.53 -7.09 -50.33
C GLY A 45 29.74 -6.52 -49.16
N SER A 46 28.46 -6.89 -48.99
CA SER A 46 27.70 -6.53 -47.77
C SER A 46 28.34 -7.16 -46.53
N ARG A 47 28.46 -6.39 -45.44
CA ARG A 47 28.93 -6.87 -44.13
C ARG A 47 27.80 -7.18 -43.14
N VAL A 48 26.56 -7.12 -43.60
CA VAL A 48 25.38 -7.38 -42.76
C VAL A 48 25.06 -8.86 -42.79
N HIS A 49 24.78 -9.42 -41.62
CA HIS A 49 24.21 -10.76 -41.48
C HIS A 49 22.91 -10.65 -40.67
N ALA A 50 21.81 -11.13 -41.25
CA ALA A 50 20.50 -11.17 -40.62
C ALA A 50 20.13 -12.61 -40.24
N LEU A 51 19.50 -12.78 -39.09
CA LEU A 51 19.00 -14.07 -38.61
C LEU A 51 17.78 -13.88 -37.71
N TYR A 52 16.96 -14.92 -37.58
CA TYR A 52 16.05 -15.02 -36.44
C TYR A 52 16.85 -15.18 -35.16
N SER A 53 16.42 -14.49 -34.11
CA SER A 53 17.11 -14.52 -32.81
C SER A 53 16.11 -14.27 -31.68
N THR A 54 16.61 -14.35 -30.45
CA THR A 54 15.89 -14.05 -29.22
C THR A 54 16.68 -13.03 -28.40
N PRO A 55 16.06 -12.33 -27.44
CA PRO A 55 16.78 -11.46 -26.52
C PRO A 55 17.90 -12.19 -25.75
N SER A 56 17.72 -13.48 -25.42
CA SER A 56 18.74 -14.29 -24.74
C SER A 56 19.93 -14.62 -25.64
N CYS A 57 19.70 -14.96 -26.91
CA CYS A 57 20.77 -15.14 -27.89
C CYS A 57 21.54 -13.84 -28.13
N TYR A 58 20.83 -12.72 -28.24
CA TYR A 58 21.44 -11.40 -28.37
C TYR A 58 22.34 -11.05 -27.18
N LEU A 59 21.83 -11.20 -25.94
CA LEU A 59 22.58 -10.92 -24.72
C LEU A 59 23.83 -11.80 -24.59
N ARG A 60 23.77 -13.06 -25.03
CA ARG A 60 24.92 -13.97 -25.06
C ARG A 60 26.02 -13.46 -26.00
N GLU A 61 25.67 -12.96 -27.17
CA GLU A 61 26.66 -12.37 -28.09
C GLU A 61 27.25 -11.07 -27.55
N LEU A 62 26.44 -10.25 -26.85
CA LEU A 62 26.98 -9.07 -26.14
C LEU A 62 27.99 -9.46 -25.06
N HIS A 63 27.73 -10.52 -24.30
CA HIS A 63 28.66 -11.03 -23.29
C HIS A 63 29.94 -11.59 -23.94
N ARG A 64 29.82 -12.32 -25.05
CA ARG A 64 30.97 -12.86 -25.82
C ARG A 64 31.85 -11.78 -26.45
N ALA A 65 31.30 -10.60 -26.72
CA ALA A 65 32.07 -9.46 -27.22
C ALA A 65 33.15 -9.00 -26.23
N ASN A 66 33.09 -9.40 -24.95
CA ASN A 66 34.08 -9.14 -23.92
C ASN A 66 34.47 -7.65 -23.84
N LEU A 67 33.47 -6.77 -23.96
CA LEU A 67 33.65 -5.33 -23.88
C LEU A 67 33.42 -4.83 -22.45
N THR A 68 33.90 -3.61 -22.20
CA THR A 68 33.58 -2.84 -21.00
C THR A 68 32.27 -2.07 -21.18
N TRP A 69 31.38 -2.17 -20.19
CA TRP A 69 30.04 -1.57 -20.22
C TRP A 69 29.90 -0.40 -19.23
N PRO A 70 29.12 0.64 -19.56
CA PRO A 70 28.83 1.73 -18.64
C PRO A 70 27.94 1.24 -17.50
N LEU A 71 28.14 1.80 -16.31
CA LEU A 71 27.35 1.47 -15.12
C LEU A 71 26.12 2.38 -15.00
N LYS A 72 24.96 1.80 -14.67
CA LYS A 72 23.71 2.50 -14.34
C LYS A 72 23.25 2.02 -12.96
N THR A 73 23.08 2.94 -12.01
CA THR A 73 22.74 2.59 -10.60
C THR A 73 21.43 3.19 -10.10
N ASP A 74 20.94 4.27 -10.71
CA ASP A 74 19.63 4.88 -10.46
C ASP A 74 18.53 4.21 -11.30
N ASP A 75 17.28 4.60 -11.08
CA ASP A 75 16.11 4.13 -11.84
C ASP A 75 15.86 4.95 -13.12
N PHE A 76 14.77 4.65 -13.81
CA PHE A 76 14.37 5.31 -15.06
C PHE A 76 13.14 6.22 -14.88
N PHE A 77 12.95 6.76 -13.67
CA PHE A 77 11.82 7.64 -13.36
C PHE A 77 12.22 9.12 -13.22
N PRO A 78 11.27 10.04 -13.49
CA PRO A 78 10.04 9.81 -14.26
C PRO A 78 10.31 9.66 -15.77
N TYR A 79 9.44 8.92 -16.45
CA TYR A 79 9.45 8.77 -17.91
C TYR A 79 8.79 9.97 -18.59
N SER A 80 9.32 10.36 -19.75
CA SER A 80 8.74 11.36 -20.64
C SER A 80 9.11 11.04 -22.08
N ASP A 81 8.12 11.08 -22.97
CA ASP A 81 8.28 10.88 -24.42
C ASP A 81 8.37 12.19 -25.22
N GLY A 82 8.32 13.33 -24.55
CA GLY A 82 8.49 14.65 -25.16
C GLY A 82 8.30 15.80 -24.17
N PRO A 83 8.63 17.04 -24.56
CA PRO A 83 8.33 18.23 -23.75
C PRO A 83 6.84 18.27 -23.38
N HIS A 84 6.54 18.64 -22.14
CA HIS A 84 5.17 18.70 -21.58
C HIS A 84 4.45 17.34 -21.44
N GLN A 85 5.17 16.22 -21.61
CA GLN A 85 4.62 14.86 -21.63
C GLN A 85 5.27 13.99 -20.56
N PHE A 86 5.17 14.38 -19.29
CA PHE A 86 5.68 13.56 -18.18
C PHE A 86 4.62 12.55 -17.74
N TRP A 87 4.97 11.27 -17.79
CA TRP A 87 4.10 10.15 -17.45
C TRP A 87 4.13 9.93 -15.93
N THR A 88 3.65 10.92 -15.20
CA THR A 88 3.61 10.92 -13.73
C THR A 88 2.20 10.99 -13.19
N GLY A 89 1.20 11.11 -14.06
CA GLY A 89 -0.22 11.09 -13.69
C GLY A 89 -0.67 9.70 -13.25
N TYR A 90 -0.23 8.65 -13.95
CA TYR A 90 -0.60 7.26 -13.63
C TYR A 90 -0.11 6.79 -12.26
N PHE A 91 0.84 7.50 -11.63
CA PHE A 91 1.20 7.24 -10.24
C PHE A 91 0.00 7.40 -9.29
N SER A 92 -1.00 8.21 -9.66
CA SER A 92 -2.21 8.46 -8.87
C SER A 92 -3.55 8.21 -9.60
N SER A 93 -3.56 7.87 -10.90
CA SER A 93 -4.80 7.53 -11.63
C SER A 93 -5.51 6.31 -11.01
N ARG A 94 -6.84 6.31 -10.98
CA ARG A 94 -7.66 5.25 -10.35
C ARG A 94 -7.22 4.87 -8.93
N PRO A 95 -7.16 5.83 -7.98
CA PRO A 95 -6.61 5.57 -6.64
C PRO A 95 -7.48 4.61 -5.82
N ALA A 96 -8.76 4.42 -6.16
CA ALA A 96 -9.58 3.38 -5.55
C ALA A 96 -9.11 1.97 -5.97
N LEU A 97 -8.83 1.74 -7.26
CA LEU A 97 -8.32 0.46 -7.75
C LEU A 97 -6.92 0.17 -7.20
N LYS A 98 -6.03 1.16 -7.13
CA LYS A 98 -4.72 1.02 -6.46
C LYS A 98 -4.86 0.64 -4.99
N GLY A 99 -5.84 1.22 -4.29
CA GLY A 99 -6.16 0.84 -2.91
C GLY A 99 -6.71 -0.59 -2.83
N TYR A 100 -7.56 -0.99 -3.76
CA TYR A 100 -8.15 -2.32 -3.78
C TYR A 100 -7.12 -3.41 -4.12
N GLU A 101 -6.18 -3.13 -5.03
CA GLU A 101 -5.01 -3.97 -5.30
C GLU A 101 -4.19 -4.17 -4.03
N ARG A 102 -3.83 -3.09 -3.32
CA ARG A 102 -3.03 -3.18 -2.09
C ARG A 102 -3.73 -4.01 -1.01
N LEU A 103 -5.03 -3.78 -0.81
CA LEU A 103 -5.85 -4.56 0.13
C LEU A 103 -5.92 -6.03 -0.26
N SER A 104 -6.10 -6.32 -1.55
CA SER A 104 -6.17 -7.69 -2.10
C SER A 104 -4.85 -8.42 -1.97
N SER A 105 -3.72 -7.74 -2.19
CA SER A 105 -2.37 -8.27 -1.98
C SER A 105 -2.13 -8.63 -0.51
N GLY A 106 -2.54 -7.76 0.42
CA GLY A 106 -2.49 -8.05 1.86
C GLY A 106 -3.39 -9.23 2.28
N PHE A 107 -4.61 -9.31 1.73
CA PHE A 107 -5.52 -10.43 2.02
C PHE A 107 -5.08 -11.75 1.38
N LEU A 108 -4.44 -11.71 0.22
CA LEU A 108 -3.79 -12.88 -0.39
C LEU A 108 -2.71 -13.45 0.52
N GLN A 109 -1.93 -12.61 1.22
CA GLN A 109 -0.97 -13.10 2.21
C GLN A 109 -1.68 -13.81 3.36
N ILE A 110 -2.75 -13.24 3.91
CA ILE A 110 -3.56 -13.87 4.96
C ILE A 110 -4.08 -15.24 4.51
N CYS A 111 -4.70 -15.28 3.32
CA CYS A 111 -5.27 -16.47 2.71
C CYS A 111 -4.19 -17.56 2.49
N SER A 112 -3.05 -17.19 1.90
CA SER A 112 -1.94 -18.13 1.63
C SER A 112 -1.28 -18.66 2.90
N GLN A 113 -1.11 -17.81 3.92
CA GLN A 113 -0.56 -18.21 5.22
C GLN A 113 -1.49 -19.19 5.92
N LEU A 114 -2.79 -18.89 5.99
CA LEU A 114 -3.77 -19.77 6.61
C LEU A 114 -3.91 -21.09 5.86
N GLU A 115 -3.81 -21.07 4.53
CA GLU A 115 -3.75 -22.29 3.71
C GLU A 115 -2.53 -23.15 4.03
N ALA A 116 -1.35 -22.53 4.17
CA ALA A 116 -0.13 -23.23 4.54
C ALA A 116 -0.19 -23.80 5.97
N LEU A 117 -0.80 -23.07 6.90
CA LEU A 117 -0.89 -23.47 8.32
C LEU A 117 -1.97 -24.53 8.59
N ALA A 118 -3.15 -24.41 7.96
CA ALA A 118 -4.24 -25.36 8.12
C ALA A 118 -4.09 -26.60 7.22
N GLY A 119 -3.22 -26.52 6.20
CA GLY A 119 -2.94 -27.60 5.26
C GLY A 119 -4.05 -27.81 4.22
N PRO A 120 -3.93 -28.85 3.38
CA PRO A 120 -4.80 -29.07 2.21
C PRO A 120 -6.30 -29.11 2.52
N SER A 121 -6.68 -29.54 3.73
CA SER A 121 -8.07 -29.59 4.18
C SER A 121 -8.74 -28.22 4.28
N SER A 122 -7.99 -27.11 4.29
CA SER A 122 -8.60 -25.77 4.23
C SER A 122 -9.21 -25.45 2.86
N ARG A 123 -8.82 -26.18 1.81
CA ARG A 123 -9.33 -25.98 0.45
C ARG A 123 -10.71 -26.55 0.22
N ASP A 124 -11.05 -27.62 0.93
CA ASP A 124 -12.35 -28.28 0.88
C ASP A 124 -12.79 -28.59 2.31
N GLY A 125 -13.23 -27.54 2.99
CA GLY A 125 -13.57 -27.56 4.41
C GLY A 125 -15.07 -27.43 4.67
N PRO A 126 -15.47 -27.19 5.94
CA PRO A 126 -16.87 -27.16 6.35
C PRO A 126 -17.72 -26.04 5.71
N TYR A 127 -17.11 -25.04 5.06
CA TYR A 127 -17.81 -23.96 4.35
C TYR A 127 -17.77 -24.12 2.83
N GLY A 128 -17.31 -25.27 2.33
CA GLY A 128 -17.19 -25.58 0.92
C GLY A 128 -15.80 -25.29 0.35
N PRO A 129 -15.66 -25.32 -0.99
CA PRO A 129 -14.38 -25.17 -1.66
C PRO A 129 -13.89 -23.71 -1.67
N GLY A 130 -12.63 -23.50 -1.31
CA GLY A 130 -11.95 -22.19 -1.38
C GLY A 130 -10.46 -22.36 -1.68
N ASP A 131 -9.85 -21.42 -2.40
CA ASP A 131 -8.44 -21.51 -2.80
C ASP A 131 -7.81 -20.11 -2.89
N SER A 132 -6.54 -20.00 -2.49
CA SER A 132 -5.76 -18.78 -2.68
C SER A 132 -5.40 -18.51 -4.15
N SER A 133 -5.46 -19.53 -5.02
CA SER A 133 -5.11 -19.42 -6.44
C SER A 133 -5.94 -18.38 -7.19
N VAL A 134 -7.25 -18.32 -6.95
CA VAL A 134 -8.15 -17.38 -7.64
C VAL A 134 -7.77 -15.93 -7.35
N LEU A 135 -7.50 -15.60 -6.08
CA LEU A 135 -7.03 -14.27 -5.72
C LEU A 135 -5.59 -14.01 -6.16
N ARG A 136 -4.73 -15.03 -6.16
CA ARG A 136 -3.34 -14.93 -6.64
C ARG A 136 -3.30 -14.55 -8.13
N GLU A 137 -4.13 -15.18 -8.96
CA GLU A 137 -4.27 -14.87 -10.38
C GLU A 137 -4.82 -13.46 -10.59
N ALA A 138 -5.89 -13.09 -9.88
CA ALA A 138 -6.48 -11.76 -9.99
C ALA A 138 -5.51 -10.65 -9.56
N VAL A 139 -4.76 -10.83 -8.46
CA VAL A 139 -3.72 -9.88 -8.03
C VAL A 139 -2.57 -9.83 -9.03
N ALA A 140 -2.19 -10.94 -9.64
CA ALA A 140 -1.16 -10.98 -10.68
C ALA A 140 -1.58 -10.22 -11.94
N VAL A 141 -2.82 -10.41 -12.41
CA VAL A 141 -3.41 -9.63 -13.51
C VAL A 141 -3.50 -8.15 -13.14
N ALA A 142 -3.86 -7.81 -11.91
CA ALA A 142 -3.90 -6.44 -11.44
C ALA A 142 -2.51 -5.76 -11.44
N GLN A 143 -1.40 -6.51 -11.45
CA GLN A 143 -0.05 -5.93 -11.63
C GLN A 143 0.26 -5.53 -13.08
N HIS A 144 -0.62 -5.82 -14.03
CA HIS A 144 -0.47 -5.38 -15.42
C HIS A 144 -0.23 -3.87 -15.48
N HIS A 145 0.61 -3.44 -16.42
CA HIS A 145 1.05 -2.04 -16.53
C HIS A 145 -0.07 -1.07 -16.94
N ASP A 146 -1.24 -1.57 -17.35
CA ASP A 146 -2.47 -0.75 -17.49
C ASP A 146 -3.53 -1.03 -16.41
N ALA A 147 -3.31 -1.97 -15.50
CA ALA A 147 -4.26 -2.26 -14.42
C ALA A 147 -3.97 -1.38 -13.20
N VAL A 148 -3.00 -1.75 -12.35
CA VAL A 148 -2.64 -0.95 -11.18
C VAL A 148 -2.12 0.45 -11.55
N ALA A 149 -1.66 0.69 -12.78
CA ALA A 149 -1.32 2.02 -13.28
C ALA A 149 -2.56 2.92 -13.45
N GLY A 150 -3.75 2.35 -13.62
CA GLY A 150 -4.98 3.11 -13.82
C GLY A 150 -5.06 3.74 -15.22
N THR A 151 -4.54 3.03 -16.22
CA THR A 151 -4.40 3.49 -17.61
C THR A 151 -5.11 2.57 -18.60
N GLU A 152 -6.15 1.89 -18.12
CA GLU A 152 -7.12 1.13 -18.87
C GLU A 152 -8.42 1.93 -19.06
N ARG A 153 -9.29 1.48 -19.97
CA ARG A 153 -10.66 2.00 -20.11
C ARG A 153 -11.52 1.66 -18.90
N GLN A 154 -12.56 2.44 -18.63
CA GLN A 154 -13.39 2.29 -17.42
C GLN A 154 -14.00 0.87 -17.27
N HIS A 155 -14.47 0.27 -18.36
CA HIS A 155 -15.05 -1.08 -18.29
C HIS A 155 -14.01 -2.17 -17.99
N VAL A 156 -12.74 -1.94 -18.35
CA VAL A 156 -11.62 -2.84 -18.02
C VAL A 156 -11.23 -2.69 -16.55
N ALA A 157 -11.23 -1.45 -16.03
CA ALA A 157 -11.04 -1.20 -14.59
C ALA A 157 -12.12 -1.92 -13.75
N ASN A 158 -13.37 -1.88 -14.22
CA ASN A 158 -14.48 -2.60 -13.60
C ASN A 158 -14.27 -4.13 -13.66
N ASP A 159 -13.69 -4.66 -14.75
CA ASP A 159 -13.35 -6.07 -14.85
C ASP A 159 -12.23 -6.48 -13.88
N TYR A 160 -11.16 -5.69 -13.77
CA TYR A 160 -10.11 -5.94 -12.77
C TYR A 160 -10.69 -5.96 -11.34
N ALA A 161 -11.56 -5.00 -11.00
CA ALA A 161 -12.25 -4.98 -9.71
C ALA A 161 -13.14 -6.21 -9.50
N ARG A 162 -13.85 -6.66 -10.55
CA ARG A 162 -14.67 -7.89 -10.53
C ARG A 162 -13.81 -9.14 -10.29
N GLN A 163 -12.67 -9.26 -10.96
CA GLN A 163 -11.76 -10.39 -10.77
C GLN A 163 -11.20 -10.42 -9.35
N LEU A 164 -10.79 -9.27 -8.80
CA LEU A 164 -10.36 -9.15 -7.41
C LEU A 164 -11.49 -9.57 -6.46
N ALA A 165 -12.72 -9.09 -6.66
CA ALA A 165 -13.87 -9.44 -5.83
C ALA A 165 -14.14 -10.95 -5.81
N LYS A 166 -14.11 -11.60 -6.99
CA LYS A 166 -14.22 -13.06 -7.09
C LYS A 166 -13.10 -13.80 -6.33
N GLY A 167 -11.88 -13.28 -6.38
CA GLY A 167 -10.76 -13.80 -5.61
C GLY A 167 -10.97 -13.66 -4.09
N TRP A 168 -11.51 -12.52 -3.64
CA TRP A 168 -11.88 -12.31 -2.24
C TRP A 168 -12.91 -13.35 -1.77
N ASP A 169 -13.97 -13.60 -2.54
CA ASP A 169 -14.99 -14.59 -2.19
C ASP A 169 -14.38 -15.98 -1.97
N SER A 170 -13.51 -16.44 -2.87
CA SER A 170 -12.84 -17.74 -2.74
C SER A 170 -11.90 -17.79 -1.51
N CYS A 171 -11.13 -16.72 -1.27
CA CYS A 171 -10.26 -16.64 -0.12
C CYS A 171 -11.02 -16.53 1.21
N GLN A 172 -12.18 -15.88 1.26
CA GLN A 172 -13.00 -15.82 2.47
C GLN A 172 -13.51 -17.21 2.88
N VAL A 173 -13.89 -18.06 1.92
CA VAL A 173 -14.23 -19.46 2.19
C VAL A 173 -13.02 -20.22 2.74
N LEU A 174 -11.85 -20.06 2.13
CA LEU A 174 -10.61 -20.69 2.62
C LEU A 174 -10.25 -20.22 4.03
N VAL A 175 -10.33 -18.92 4.31
CA VAL A 175 -10.07 -18.33 5.63
C VAL A 175 -11.05 -18.88 6.67
N ALA A 176 -12.33 -18.99 6.33
CA ALA A 176 -13.34 -19.60 7.19
C ALA A 176 -13.02 -21.07 7.50
N ASN A 177 -12.65 -21.86 6.48
CA ASN A 177 -12.22 -23.25 6.65
C ASN A 177 -11.00 -23.35 7.57
N ALA A 178 -9.96 -22.54 7.32
CA ALA A 178 -8.73 -22.54 8.10
C ALA A 178 -8.96 -22.13 9.56
N LEU A 179 -9.76 -21.08 9.81
CA LEU A 179 -10.14 -20.68 11.16
C LEU A 179 -10.91 -21.78 11.89
N SER A 180 -11.79 -22.51 11.20
CA SER A 180 -12.50 -23.64 11.79
C SER A 180 -11.57 -24.80 12.16
N LEU A 181 -10.64 -25.15 11.27
CA LEU A 181 -9.68 -26.24 11.46
C LEU A 181 -8.68 -25.93 12.57
N LEU A 182 -8.00 -24.78 12.50
CA LEU A 182 -7.01 -24.35 13.49
C LEU A 182 -7.66 -24.03 14.84
N GLY A 183 -8.90 -23.56 14.79
CA GLY A 183 -9.70 -23.24 15.95
C GLY A 183 -10.33 -24.43 16.67
N GLY A 184 -10.60 -25.51 15.95
CA GLY A 184 -11.32 -26.68 16.46
C GLY A 184 -12.81 -26.44 16.67
N THR A 185 -13.43 -25.58 15.86
CA THR A 185 -14.81 -25.09 16.08
C THR A 185 -15.57 -24.87 14.79
N LYS A 186 -16.89 -25.11 14.80
CA LYS A 186 -17.78 -24.86 13.67
C LYS A 186 -18.75 -23.73 14.01
N GLY A 187 -18.85 -22.72 13.14
CA GLY A 187 -19.78 -21.59 13.30
C GLY A 187 -19.69 -20.60 12.14
N PRO A 188 -20.74 -19.85 11.79
CA PRO A 188 -20.69 -18.96 10.63
C PRO A 188 -19.68 -17.83 10.87
N PHE A 189 -18.74 -17.66 9.94
CA PHE A 189 -17.80 -16.54 9.92
C PHE A 189 -18.35 -15.45 8.98
N VAL A 190 -18.30 -14.20 9.45
CA VAL A 190 -18.83 -13.03 8.74
C VAL A 190 -17.69 -12.06 8.47
N PHE A 191 -17.56 -11.68 7.21
CA PHE A 191 -16.54 -10.75 6.73
C PHE A 191 -17.18 -9.37 6.50
N CYS A 192 -16.59 -8.33 7.08
CA CYS A 192 -17.11 -6.96 6.94
C CYS A 192 -16.19 -6.14 6.02
N ASN A 193 -16.40 -6.29 4.71
CA ASN A 193 -15.57 -5.65 3.67
C ASN A 193 -15.81 -4.12 3.56
N ALA A 194 -16.88 -3.59 4.16
CA ALA A 194 -17.30 -2.18 4.08
C ALA A 194 -17.05 -1.40 5.40
N LEU A 195 -16.08 -1.83 6.22
CA LEU A 195 -15.73 -1.13 7.45
C LEU A 195 -15.18 0.29 7.22
N ASN A 196 -14.60 0.56 6.05
CA ASN A 196 -14.14 1.90 5.68
C ASN A 196 -15.27 2.94 5.62
N VAL A 197 -16.51 2.50 5.37
CA VAL A 197 -17.74 3.32 5.39
C VAL A 197 -18.62 2.98 6.60
N SER A 198 -18.08 2.30 7.61
CA SER A 198 -18.79 1.96 8.85
C SER A 198 -20.06 1.14 8.61
N VAL A 199 -19.95 0.08 7.79
CA VAL A 199 -21.01 -0.91 7.51
C VAL A 199 -20.52 -2.31 7.89
N CYS A 200 -21.28 -3.01 8.74
CA CYS A 200 -21.03 -4.40 9.11
C CYS A 200 -22.32 -5.03 9.67
N PRO A 201 -23.08 -5.79 8.86
CA PRO A 201 -24.43 -6.24 9.23
C PRO A 201 -24.52 -6.97 10.58
N LEU A 202 -23.55 -7.82 10.90
CA LEU A 202 -23.57 -8.61 12.13
C LEU A 202 -23.44 -7.73 13.39
N SER A 203 -22.47 -6.80 13.41
CA SER A 203 -22.25 -5.94 14.59
C SER A 203 -23.31 -4.85 14.75
N GLU A 204 -24.05 -4.54 13.68
CA GLU A 204 -25.18 -3.61 13.71
C GLU A 204 -26.46 -4.24 14.25
N THR A 205 -26.69 -5.53 13.97
CA THR A 205 -27.97 -6.20 14.24
C THR A 205 -27.95 -7.13 15.44
N THR A 206 -26.77 -7.59 15.88
CA THR A 206 -26.66 -8.64 16.91
C THR A 206 -26.12 -8.08 18.22
N ALA A 207 -26.84 -8.33 19.31
CA ALA A 207 -26.44 -7.91 20.66
C ALA A 207 -25.23 -8.68 21.23
N HIS A 208 -24.87 -9.81 20.61
CA HIS A 208 -23.79 -10.67 21.07
C HIS A 208 -23.07 -11.32 19.89
N PHE A 209 -21.78 -11.05 19.73
CA PHE A 209 -20.95 -11.60 18.67
C PHE A 209 -19.50 -11.74 19.13
N THR A 210 -18.70 -12.46 18.36
CA THR A 210 -17.27 -12.64 18.57
C THR A 210 -16.48 -11.95 17.48
N VAL A 211 -15.36 -11.35 17.86
CA VAL A 211 -14.38 -10.71 16.99
C VAL A 211 -13.13 -11.59 16.98
N ILE A 212 -12.71 -12.02 15.79
CA ILE A 212 -11.49 -12.78 15.55
C ILE A 212 -10.53 -11.83 14.84
N LEU A 213 -9.40 -11.53 15.47
CA LEU A 213 -8.34 -10.72 14.87
C LEU A 213 -7.24 -11.66 14.39
N TYR A 214 -7.06 -11.77 13.07
CA TYR A 214 -5.91 -12.46 12.49
C TYR A 214 -4.77 -11.47 12.21
N ASN A 215 -3.57 -11.84 12.63
CA ASN A 215 -2.34 -11.09 12.44
C ASN A 215 -1.43 -11.79 11.42
N PRO A 216 -1.27 -11.24 10.21
CA PRO A 216 -0.38 -11.81 9.19
C PRO A 216 1.10 -11.50 9.44
N LEU A 217 1.43 -10.62 10.40
CA LEU A 217 2.81 -10.28 10.72
C LEU A 217 3.46 -11.38 11.55
N ALA A 218 4.75 -11.57 11.37
CA ALA A 218 5.56 -12.52 12.14
C ALA A 218 5.99 -11.99 13.52
N ARG A 219 5.22 -11.06 14.10
CA ARG A 219 5.43 -10.45 15.42
C ARG A 219 4.09 -10.13 16.07
N ASP A 220 4.08 -10.00 17.40
CA ASP A 220 2.89 -9.60 18.14
C ASP A 220 2.38 -8.24 17.68
N VAL A 221 1.05 -8.10 17.62
CA VAL A 221 0.42 -6.82 17.30
C VAL A 221 -0.61 -6.45 18.35
N ALA A 222 -0.68 -5.15 18.65
CA ALA A 222 -1.86 -4.56 19.24
C ALA A 222 -2.53 -3.70 18.17
N TRP A 223 -3.76 -4.06 17.82
CA TRP A 223 -4.50 -3.48 16.70
C TRP A 223 -5.77 -2.78 17.20
N PRO A 224 -6.04 -1.53 16.78
CA PRO A 224 -7.27 -0.86 17.11
C PRO A 224 -8.44 -1.42 16.30
N VAL A 225 -9.41 -2.01 16.97
CA VAL A 225 -10.67 -2.46 16.34
C VAL A 225 -11.69 -1.33 16.42
N ARG A 226 -12.38 -1.08 15.29
CA ARG A 226 -13.46 -0.09 15.15
C ARG A 226 -14.61 -0.75 14.39
N LEU A 227 -15.74 -0.97 15.05
CA LEU A 227 -16.89 -1.68 14.49
C LEU A 227 -18.18 -0.84 14.61
N PRO A 228 -19.01 -0.74 13.55
CA PRO A 228 -20.31 -0.09 13.64
C PRO A 228 -21.25 -0.90 14.55
N VAL A 229 -21.94 -0.23 15.46
CA VAL A 229 -22.79 -0.87 16.47
C VAL A 229 -24.09 -0.09 16.71
N SER A 230 -25.17 -0.78 17.10
CA SER A 230 -26.51 -0.19 17.29
C SER A 230 -26.77 0.43 18.66
N SER A 231 -25.87 0.24 19.62
CA SER A 231 -26.01 0.68 21.01
C SER A 231 -24.81 1.51 21.43
N THR A 232 -24.86 2.08 22.62
CA THR A 232 -23.84 2.98 23.18
C THR A 232 -23.00 2.33 24.27
N SER A 233 -23.32 1.09 24.65
CA SER A 233 -22.68 0.38 25.76
C SER A 233 -22.47 -1.09 25.42
N TYR A 234 -21.21 -1.54 25.49
CA TYR A 234 -20.79 -2.89 25.20
C TYR A 234 -19.74 -3.37 26.22
N ALA A 235 -19.79 -4.66 26.54
CA ALA A 235 -18.71 -5.40 27.16
C ALA A 235 -17.91 -6.14 26.09
N VAL A 236 -16.60 -6.21 26.29
CA VAL A 236 -15.63 -6.97 25.49
C VAL A 236 -14.82 -7.83 26.46
N SER A 237 -14.57 -9.11 26.14
CA SER A 237 -13.95 -10.09 27.06
C SER A 237 -12.48 -9.83 27.41
N ASP A 238 -11.74 -9.04 26.61
CA ASP A 238 -10.32 -8.64 26.81
C ASP A 238 -9.95 -7.52 25.81
N PRO A 239 -9.06 -6.53 26.04
CA PRO A 239 -8.77 -5.68 27.20
C PRO A 239 -9.25 -4.20 27.02
N GLN A 240 -9.10 -3.43 28.11
CA GLN A 240 -9.21 -1.97 28.36
C GLN A 240 -9.83 -1.02 27.31
N GLY A 241 -10.81 -0.24 27.79
CA GLY A 241 -11.42 0.88 27.06
C GLY A 241 -12.44 0.39 26.04
N ARG A 242 -13.71 0.79 26.19
CA ARG A 242 -14.79 0.41 25.26
C ARG A 242 -15.65 1.61 24.87
N PRO A 243 -15.06 2.77 24.51
CA PRO A 243 -15.87 3.90 24.09
C PRO A 243 -16.58 3.55 22.78
N VAL A 244 -17.88 3.82 22.73
CA VAL A 244 -18.59 3.96 21.46
C VAL A 244 -18.47 5.42 21.05
N VAL A 245 -17.97 5.69 19.85
CA VAL A 245 -17.86 7.04 19.27
C VAL A 245 -18.93 7.26 18.21
N PRO A 246 -19.37 8.49 17.90
CA PRO A 246 -20.43 8.68 16.91
C PRO A 246 -19.86 8.47 15.50
N VAL A 247 -20.64 7.84 14.62
CA VAL A 247 -20.29 7.80 13.18
C VAL A 247 -20.26 9.25 12.67
N SER A 248 -19.19 9.63 11.96
CA SER A 248 -19.05 10.99 11.46
C SER A 248 -20.12 11.34 10.41
N GLY A 249 -20.46 12.63 10.27
CA GLY A 249 -21.42 13.07 9.26
C GLY A 249 -20.96 12.74 7.83
N VAL A 250 -19.65 12.77 7.57
CA VAL A 250 -19.06 12.37 6.28
C VAL A 250 -19.30 10.88 6.03
N THR A 251 -18.96 10.02 6.99
CA THR A 251 -19.13 8.56 6.86
C THR A 251 -20.60 8.16 6.70
N ARG A 252 -21.53 8.82 7.41
CA ARG A 252 -22.97 8.60 7.23
C ARG A 252 -23.43 8.92 5.80
N ARG A 253 -22.90 9.96 5.17
CA ARG A 253 -23.21 10.27 3.76
C ARG A 253 -22.65 9.23 2.81
N LEU A 254 -21.38 8.83 3.00
CA LEU A 254 -20.73 7.84 2.12
C LEU A 254 -21.43 6.49 2.10
N ARG A 255 -21.90 6.00 3.26
CA ARG A 255 -22.55 4.68 3.32
C ARG A 255 -24.01 4.69 2.83
N GLY A 256 -24.60 5.86 2.61
CA GLY A 256 -26.01 5.99 2.23
C GLY A 256 -26.94 5.16 3.11
N GLY A 257 -27.80 4.35 2.48
CA GLY A 257 -28.72 3.43 3.15
C GLY A 257 -28.12 2.06 3.53
N ALA A 258 -26.84 1.80 3.23
CA ALA A 258 -26.24 0.47 3.42
C ALA A 258 -25.97 0.12 4.90
N GLY A 259 -25.98 1.09 5.82
CA GLY A 259 -25.77 0.86 7.25
C GLY A 259 -26.51 1.85 8.16
N GLY A 260 -26.92 1.37 9.33
CA GLY A 260 -27.77 2.07 10.29
C GLY A 260 -27.08 2.43 11.61
N ALA A 261 -25.85 1.98 11.85
CA ALA A 261 -25.16 2.20 13.12
C ALA A 261 -25.07 3.70 13.52
N PRO A 262 -25.56 4.09 14.72
CA PRO A 262 -25.38 5.43 15.25
C PRO A 262 -23.95 5.70 15.74
N GLY A 263 -23.19 4.66 16.10
CA GLY A 263 -21.85 4.77 16.64
C GLY A 263 -20.93 3.60 16.26
N GLU A 264 -19.66 3.74 16.62
CA GLU A 264 -18.61 2.76 16.38
C GLU A 264 -17.95 2.38 17.70
N LEU A 265 -17.96 1.09 18.03
CA LEU A 265 -17.28 0.52 19.18
C LEU A 265 -15.77 0.50 18.92
N LEU A 266 -15.01 1.04 19.86
CA LEU A 266 -13.55 1.00 19.85
C LEU A 266 -13.03 0.12 20.98
N PHE A 267 -12.07 -0.75 20.67
CA PHE A 267 -11.25 -1.45 21.66
C PHE A 267 -9.89 -1.84 21.05
N GLN A 268 -8.92 -2.16 21.90
CA GLN A 268 -7.60 -2.60 21.46
C GLN A 268 -7.56 -4.13 21.48
N ALA A 269 -7.29 -4.76 20.35
CA ALA A 269 -7.19 -6.21 20.26
C ALA A 269 -5.72 -6.62 20.10
N TRP A 270 -5.30 -7.69 20.76
CA TRP A 270 -3.96 -8.25 20.62
C TRP A 270 -4.01 -9.54 19.82
N ALA A 271 -3.03 -9.79 18.95
CA ALA A 271 -2.91 -11.06 18.23
C ALA A 271 -1.45 -11.53 18.13
N PRO A 272 -1.20 -12.85 18.29
CA PRO A 272 0.13 -13.42 18.24
C PRO A 272 0.70 -13.42 16.81
N PRO A 273 1.98 -13.74 16.61
CA PRO A 273 2.59 -13.80 15.29
C PRO A 273 1.90 -14.86 14.43
N LEU A 274 1.61 -14.50 13.18
CA LEU A 274 1.05 -15.41 12.17
C LEU A 274 -0.13 -16.22 12.73
N GLY A 275 -1.09 -15.53 13.35
CA GLY A 275 -2.03 -16.16 14.26
C GLY A 275 -3.23 -15.28 14.58
N PHE A 276 -4.14 -15.78 15.44
CA PHE A 276 -5.35 -15.06 15.80
C PHE A 276 -5.68 -15.12 17.29
N SER A 277 -6.44 -14.13 17.73
CA SER A 277 -7.09 -14.06 19.04
C SER A 277 -8.58 -13.79 18.90
N THR A 278 -9.36 -14.19 19.91
CA THR A 278 -10.81 -13.93 19.93
C THR A 278 -11.30 -13.12 21.11
N PHE A 279 -12.27 -12.25 20.82
CA PHE A 279 -12.87 -11.33 21.75
C PHE A 279 -14.40 -11.41 21.65
N GLU A 280 -15.06 -11.72 22.75
CA GLU A 280 -16.52 -11.74 22.85
C GLU A 280 -17.03 -10.32 23.09
N VAL A 281 -18.01 -9.88 22.32
CA VAL A 281 -18.65 -8.56 22.40
C VAL A 281 -20.12 -8.72 22.76
N LYS A 282 -20.52 -8.18 23.91
CA LYS A 282 -21.88 -8.24 24.46
C LYS A 282 -22.44 -6.84 24.65
N GLN A 283 -23.56 -6.54 24.03
CA GLN A 283 -24.32 -5.33 24.27
C GLN A 283 -24.79 -5.31 25.72
N LEU A 284 -24.59 -4.18 26.40
CA LEU A 284 -25.07 -3.97 27.76
C LEU A 284 -26.41 -3.21 27.73
N SER A 285 -27.21 -3.37 28.80
CA SER A 285 -28.47 -2.64 28.98
C SER A 285 -28.26 -1.13 28.81
N ARG A 286 -29.19 -0.45 28.11
CA ARG A 286 -29.15 1.00 27.82
C ARG A 286 -28.85 1.81 29.08
N ARG A 287 -27.62 2.32 29.20
CA ARG A 287 -27.39 3.55 29.94
C ARG A 287 -27.71 4.74 29.03
N SER A 288 -28.08 5.86 29.63
CA SER A 288 -28.42 7.13 29.00
C SER A 288 -27.56 7.45 27.76
N PRO A 289 -28.08 8.17 26.75
CA PRO A 289 -27.31 8.53 25.56
C PRO A 289 -25.97 9.16 25.98
N PRO A 290 -24.84 8.73 25.39
CA PRO A 290 -23.55 9.31 25.71
C PRO A 290 -23.62 10.80 25.40
N ARG A 291 -23.35 11.63 26.41
CA ARG A 291 -22.99 13.02 26.16
C ARG A 291 -21.65 12.99 25.43
N TRP A 292 -21.69 13.25 24.14
CA TRP A 292 -20.48 13.39 23.34
C TRP A 292 -19.67 14.55 23.92
N PRO A 293 -18.40 14.34 24.33
CA PRO A 293 -17.57 15.43 24.80
C PRO A 293 -17.52 16.52 23.73
N SER A 294 -18.03 17.71 24.03
CA SER A 294 -17.67 18.93 23.33
C SER A 294 -16.24 19.26 23.77
N GLY A 295 -15.28 19.19 22.85
CA GLY A 295 -13.85 19.32 23.17
C GLY A 295 -13.46 20.67 23.76
N ASP A 296 -12.27 20.69 24.38
CA ASP A 296 -11.55 21.85 24.93
C ASP A 296 -11.55 23.09 24.03
N PRO A 297 -11.35 24.30 24.61
CA PRO A 297 -11.12 25.53 23.85
C PRO A 297 -9.83 25.53 23.01
N GLU A 298 -8.86 24.65 23.28
CA GLU A 298 -7.61 24.57 22.53
C GLU A 298 -7.58 23.34 21.59
N PRO A 299 -7.47 23.54 20.26
CA PRO A 299 -7.48 22.43 19.32
C PRO A 299 -6.12 21.73 19.33
N GLN A 300 -5.99 20.70 20.16
CA GLN A 300 -4.84 19.80 20.21
C GLN A 300 -5.22 18.35 20.50
N ILE A 301 -4.41 17.41 19.99
CA ILE A 301 -4.50 15.97 20.31
C ILE A 301 -3.14 15.44 20.78
N GLN A 302 -3.14 14.44 21.65
CA GLN A 302 -1.94 13.91 22.28
C GLN A 302 -2.06 12.40 22.57
N ASN A 303 -0.94 11.69 22.49
CA ASN A 303 -0.71 10.40 23.14
C ASN A 303 0.65 10.40 23.88
N GLU A 304 1.19 9.24 24.25
CA GLU A 304 2.48 9.12 24.95
C GLU A 304 3.71 9.42 24.08
N HIS A 305 3.56 9.46 22.76
CA HIS A 305 4.66 9.65 21.80
C HIS A 305 4.63 11.02 21.14
N LEU A 306 3.45 11.51 20.80
CA LEU A 306 3.24 12.72 20.01
C LEU A 306 2.23 13.66 20.66
N ARG A 307 2.48 14.96 20.54
CA ARG A 307 1.46 16.01 20.69
C ARG A 307 1.34 16.77 19.38
N VAL A 308 0.11 17.05 18.97
CA VAL A 308 -0.20 17.71 17.70
C VAL A 308 -1.04 18.94 17.98
N LEU A 309 -0.53 20.09 17.56
CA LEU A 309 -1.16 21.40 17.76
C LEU A 309 -1.77 21.89 16.46
N PHE A 310 -2.96 22.48 16.57
CA PHE A 310 -3.67 23.06 15.45
C PHE A 310 -3.82 24.57 15.61
N ASP A 311 -3.91 25.27 14.49
CA ASP A 311 -4.15 26.70 14.48
C ASP A 311 -5.64 26.98 14.79
N PRO A 312 -5.97 27.75 15.84
CA PRO A 312 -7.36 27.98 16.24
C PRO A 312 -8.14 28.90 15.29
N VAL A 313 -7.45 29.66 14.43
CA VAL A 313 -8.05 30.61 13.50
C VAL A 313 -8.35 29.95 12.15
N THR A 314 -7.44 29.10 11.69
CA THR A 314 -7.51 28.46 10.37
C THR A 314 -7.92 26.99 10.42
N GLY A 315 -7.76 26.31 11.57
CA GLY A 315 -8.09 24.90 11.75
C GLY A 315 -7.04 23.91 11.22
N HIS A 316 -5.92 24.39 10.66
CA HIS A 316 -4.88 23.55 10.08
C HIS A 316 -3.92 22.98 11.13
N LEU A 317 -3.20 21.91 10.75
CA LEU A 317 -2.04 21.45 11.49
C LEU A 317 -1.00 22.58 11.57
N ARG A 318 -0.44 22.80 12.77
CA ARG A 318 0.54 23.86 13.03
C ARG A 318 1.89 23.29 13.45
N GLU A 319 1.88 22.32 14.35
CA GLU A 319 3.10 21.76 14.93
C GLU A 319 2.89 20.30 15.35
N ILE A 320 3.94 19.49 15.18
CA ILE A 320 4.04 18.14 15.74
C ILE A 320 5.21 18.12 16.72
N GLN A 321 4.95 17.65 17.94
CA GLN A 321 5.93 17.49 19.01
C GLN A 321 6.21 16.00 19.21
N ASN A 322 7.46 15.59 19.08
CA ASN A 322 7.93 14.27 19.46
C ASN A 322 8.25 14.28 20.96
N LEU A 323 7.31 13.80 21.77
CA LEU A 323 7.39 13.80 23.23
C LEU A 323 8.46 12.84 23.75
N ALA A 324 8.70 11.73 23.04
CA ALA A 324 9.70 10.75 23.43
C ALA A 324 11.14 11.28 23.29
N LYS A 325 11.37 12.19 22.33
CA LYS A 325 12.70 12.76 22.04
C LYS A 325 12.85 14.24 22.40
N GLY A 326 11.79 14.86 22.91
CA GLY A 326 11.83 16.24 23.43
C GLY A 326 12.07 17.32 22.37
N PHE A 327 11.61 17.13 21.13
CA PHE A 327 11.71 18.15 20.08
C PHE A 327 10.38 18.34 19.33
N SER A 328 10.23 19.49 18.66
CA SER A 328 9.06 19.78 17.83
C SER A 328 9.47 20.22 16.42
N LEU A 329 8.51 20.12 15.49
CA LEU A 329 8.63 20.62 14.13
C LEU A 329 7.35 21.36 13.76
N PRO A 330 7.43 22.64 13.33
CA PRO A 330 6.33 23.30 12.66
C PRO A 330 6.00 22.56 11.37
N VAL A 331 4.74 22.16 11.24
CA VAL A 331 4.23 21.44 10.06
C VAL A 331 2.90 22.06 9.70
N PHE A 332 2.82 22.66 8.52
CA PHE A 332 1.56 23.08 7.92
C PHE A 332 1.09 21.99 6.96
N GLN A 333 -0.15 21.52 7.09
CA GLN A 333 -0.74 20.56 6.16
C GLN A 333 -2.09 21.06 5.65
N SER A 334 -2.29 21.01 4.33
CA SER A 334 -3.56 21.34 3.70
C SER A 334 -3.76 20.59 2.38
N PHE A 335 -4.98 20.66 1.84
CA PHE A 335 -5.30 20.14 0.52
C PHE A 335 -5.28 21.24 -0.52
N TYR A 336 -4.68 20.92 -1.67
CA TYR A 336 -4.66 21.77 -2.84
C TYR A 336 -5.08 20.96 -4.07
N TRP A 337 -5.27 21.63 -5.19
CA TRP A 337 -5.41 20.96 -6.47
C TRP A 337 -4.67 21.70 -7.56
N TYR A 338 -4.10 20.94 -8.49
CA TYR A 338 -3.61 21.45 -9.75
C TYR A 338 -4.75 21.45 -10.76
N ASN A 339 -4.91 22.55 -11.49
CA ASN A 339 -5.80 22.60 -12.64
C ASN A 339 -5.17 21.84 -13.79
N ALA A 340 -5.84 20.80 -14.27
CA ALA A 340 -5.37 19.95 -15.35
C ALA A 340 -5.36 20.72 -16.68
N SER A 341 -4.26 20.66 -17.41
CA SER A 341 -4.18 21.26 -18.74
C SER A 341 -5.03 20.50 -19.75
N ALA A 342 -5.73 21.24 -20.61
CA ALA A 342 -6.42 20.71 -21.79
C ALA A 342 -5.58 20.87 -23.08
N GLY A 343 -4.31 21.27 -22.96
CA GLY A 343 -3.52 21.80 -24.06
C GLY A 343 -3.53 23.33 -24.09
N ASP A 344 -2.51 23.91 -24.73
CA ASP A 344 -2.36 25.35 -24.93
C ASP A 344 -1.57 25.63 -26.22
N ALA A 345 -1.23 26.90 -26.46
CA ALA A 345 -0.48 27.31 -27.65
C ALA A 345 0.97 26.79 -27.68
N LEU A 346 1.55 26.40 -26.53
CA LEU A 346 2.91 25.85 -26.46
C LEU A 346 2.92 24.35 -26.77
N SER A 347 1.91 23.63 -26.29
CA SER A 347 1.74 22.21 -26.56
C SER A 347 0.27 21.81 -26.49
N PRO A 348 -0.23 21.01 -27.44
CA PRO A 348 -1.59 20.48 -27.39
C PRO A 348 -1.76 19.37 -26.34
N GLN A 349 -0.70 18.97 -25.62
CA GLN A 349 -0.76 17.86 -24.66
C GLN A 349 -1.72 18.17 -23.50
N ALA A 350 -2.76 17.37 -23.31
CA ALA A 350 -3.60 17.44 -22.12
C ALA A 350 -3.03 16.60 -20.96
N SER A 351 -3.47 16.87 -19.74
CA SER A 351 -3.36 15.92 -18.62
C SER A 351 -4.40 14.82 -18.80
N GLY A 352 -4.04 13.57 -18.51
CA GLY A 352 -4.91 12.40 -18.69
C GLY A 352 -4.53 11.24 -17.78
N ALA A 353 -4.92 10.01 -18.15
CA ALA A 353 -4.66 8.84 -17.32
C ALA A 353 -3.15 8.58 -17.10
N TYR A 354 -2.30 8.82 -18.10
CA TYR A 354 -0.85 8.66 -18.05
C TYR A 354 -0.16 9.96 -17.60
N ILE A 355 -0.51 11.05 -18.26
CA ILE A 355 0.23 12.31 -18.19
C ILE A 355 -0.31 13.20 -17.07
N PHE A 356 0.62 13.79 -16.33
CA PHE A 356 0.33 14.90 -15.43
C PHE A 356 0.89 16.17 -16.06
N ARG A 357 0.00 17.10 -16.44
CA ARG A 357 0.37 18.41 -16.95
C ARG A 357 -0.47 19.50 -16.26
N PRO A 358 0.03 20.12 -15.17
CA PRO A 358 -0.68 21.20 -14.52
C PRO A 358 -0.58 22.51 -15.32
N ASN A 359 -1.67 23.30 -15.37
CA ASN A 359 -1.67 24.62 -16.02
C ASN A 359 -0.73 25.65 -15.34
N ALA A 360 -0.39 25.45 -14.07
CA ALA A 360 0.49 26.33 -13.31
C ALA A 360 1.26 25.54 -12.26
N SER A 361 2.45 26.02 -11.90
CA SER A 361 3.26 25.39 -10.84
C SER A 361 2.72 25.63 -9.44
N VAL A 362 1.89 26.67 -9.26
CA VAL A 362 1.25 27.00 -7.98
C VAL A 362 -0.14 26.35 -7.96
N PRO A 363 -0.43 25.41 -7.04
CA PRO A 363 -1.74 24.80 -6.95
C PRO A 363 -2.72 25.70 -6.19
N ILE A 364 -4.00 25.42 -6.34
CA ILE A 364 -5.10 26.19 -5.74
C ILE A 364 -5.52 25.53 -4.42
N PRO A 365 -5.58 26.26 -3.29
CA PRO A 365 -6.02 25.67 -2.03
C PRO A 365 -7.48 25.25 -2.09
N VAL A 366 -7.81 24.07 -1.57
CA VAL A 366 -9.21 23.63 -1.44
C VAL A 366 -9.96 24.53 -0.44
N ALA A 367 -9.29 24.93 0.64
CA ALA A 367 -9.82 25.88 1.60
C ALA A 367 -8.70 26.64 2.32
N LYS A 368 -8.94 27.92 2.64
CA LYS A 368 -8.03 28.75 3.46
C LYS A 368 -8.29 28.62 4.95
N ARG A 369 -9.49 28.20 5.35
CA ARG A 369 -9.92 27.92 6.72
C ARG A 369 -10.71 26.62 6.73
N VAL A 370 -10.55 25.83 7.78
CA VAL A 370 -11.06 24.48 7.88
C VAL A 370 -11.94 24.38 9.11
N ALA A 371 -13.17 23.89 8.92
CA ALA A 371 -14.05 23.64 10.06
C ALA A 371 -13.55 22.41 10.81
N THR A 372 -13.37 22.54 12.14
CA THR A 372 -12.83 21.46 12.97
C THR A 372 -13.83 20.96 13.99
N ARG A 373 -13.71 19.67 14.33
CA ARG A 373 -14.42 19.06 15.46
C ARG A 373 -13.48 18.12 16.20
N LEU A 374 -13.31 18.35 17.49
CA LEU A 374 -12.46 17.56 18.37
C LEU A 374 -13.28 16.41 19.00
N LEU A 375 -12.70 15.21 19.03
CA LEU A 375 -13.23 14.04 19.71
C LEU A 375 -12.11 13.41 20.54
N LYS A 376 -12.21 13.47 21.86
CA LYS A 376 -11.24 12.85 22.79
C LYS A 376 -11.91 11.73 23.58
N THR A 377 -11.29 10.56 23.56
CA THR A 377 -11.62 9.41 24.40
C THR A 377 -10.33 8.80 24.95
N ALA A 378 -10.43 7.85 25.88
CA ALA A 378 -9.25 7.15 26.40
C ALA A 378 -8.51 6.31 25.34
N LEU A 379 -9.18 5.89 24.26
CA LEU A 379 -8.60 5.03 23.22
C LEU A 379 -8.24 5.75 21.92
N VAL A 380 -8.76 6.96 21.73
CA VAL A 380 -8.50 7.75 20.52
C VAL A 380 -8.72 9.23 20.81
N GLN A 381 -7.82 10.05 20.28
CA GLN A 381 -8.03 11.48 20.10
C GLN A 381 -8.04 11.80 18.62
N GLU A 382 -9.13 12.41 18.15
CA GLU A 382 -9.34 12.75 16.75
C GLU A 382 -9.62 14.25 16.59
N LEU A 383 -9.01 14.86 15.57
CA LEU A 383 -9.46 16.13 15.03
C LEU A 383 -10.05 15.89 13.64
N HIS A 384 -11.35 16.14 13.50
CA HIS A 384 -12.05 16.08 12.23
C HIS A 384 -11.91 17.43 11.55
N GLN A 385 -11.47 17.44 10.29
CA GLN A 385 -11.29 18.60 9.45
C GLN A 385 -12.19 18.51 8.23
N ASN A 386 -13.00 19.54 8.00
CA ASN A 386 -13.83 19.66 6.81
C ASN A 386 -13.36 20.86 5.97
N PHE A 387 -12.73 20.56 4.83
CA PHE A 387 -12.16 21.58 3.93
C PHE A 387 -13.23 22.08 2.96
N SER A 388 -14.03 21.18 2.39
CA SER A 388 -15.11 21.51 1.46
C SER A 388 -16.19 20.43 1.47
N ALA A 389 -17.26 20.60 0.70
CA ALA A 389 -18.30 19.57 0.55
C ALA A 389 -17.77 18.22 0.02
N TRP A 390 -16.63 18.22 -0.68
CA TRP A 390 -16.03 17.07 -1.36
C TRP A 390 -14.63 16.71 -0.81
N CYS A 391 -14.15 17.38 0.24
CA CYS A 391 -12.82 17.13 0.80
C CYS A 391 -12.82 17.26 2.33
N SER A 392 -12.47 16.17 3.01
CA SER A 392 -12.38 16.12 4.48
C SER A 392 -11.27 15.18 4.93
N GLN A 393 -10.82 15.36 6.18
CA GLN A 393 -9.77 14.54 6.79
C GLN A 393 -10.07 14.31 8.27
N VAL A 394 -9.63 13.17 8.81
CA VAL A 394 -9.58 12.91 10.26
C VAL A 394 -8.12 12.68 10.64
N LEU A 395 -7.59 13.53 11.52
CA LEU A 395 -6.30 13.31 12.16
C LEU A 395 -6.50 12.53 13.46
N ARG A 396 -5.72 11.48 13.67
CA ARG A 396 -5.96 10.51 14.73
C ARG A 396 -4.68 10.11 15.45
N LEU A 397 -4.70 10.21 16.77
CA LEU A 397 -3.73 9.59 17.67
C LEU A 397 -4.41 8.52 18.53
N ARG A 398 -3.72 7.40 18.70
CA ARG A 398 -4.14 6.29 19.56
C ARG A 398 -3.02 5.94 20.55
N PRO A 399 -3.33 5.35 21.72
CA PRO A 399 -2.32 4.82 22.62
C PRO A 399 -1.37 3.84 21.90
N GLY A 400 -0.08 3.91 22.22
CA GLY A 400 0.99 3.05 21.73
C GLY A 400 1.44 3.29 20.29
N GLN A 401 0.83 4.24 19.56
CA GLN A 401 1.17 4.52 18.17
C GLN A 401 2.10 5.74 18.06
N PRO A 402 3.36 5.59 17.61
CA PRO A 402 4.31 6.71 17.51
C PRO A 402 4.16 7.51 16.20
N TYR A 403 2.95 7.58 15.65
CA TYR A 403 2.66 8.24 14.38
C TYR A 403 1.27 8.89 14.42
N LEU A 404 1.08 9.90 13.57
CA LEU A 404 -0.20 10.56 13.34
C LEU A 404 -0.87 9.95 12.11
N GLU A 405 -2.07 9.39 12.25
CA GLU A 405 -2.85 8.88 11.12
C GLU A 405 -3.71 10.01 10.54
N LEU A 406 -3.66 10.19 9.21
CA LEU A 406 -4.47 11.14 8.45
C LEU A 406 -5.36 10.33 7.50
N GLU A 407 -6.63 10.16 7.86
CA GLU A 407 -7.63 9.51 7.01
C GLU A 407 -8.32 10.58 6.16
N TRP A 408 -8.03 10.59 4.86
CA TRP A 408 -8.58 11.57 3.92
C TRP A 408 -9.77 10.98 3.16
N THR A 409 -10.75 11.82 2.83
CA THR A 409 -11.89 11.49 1.96
C THR A 409 -12.02 12.60 0.92
N VAL A 410 -11.82 12.25 -0.35
CA VAL A 410 -11.85 13.18 -1.48
C VAL A 410 -12.81 12.68 -2.54
N GLY A 411 -13.75 13.53 -2.92
CA GLY A 411 -14.75 13.29 -3.96
C GLY A 411 -16.20 13.51 -3.47
N PRO A 412 -17.17 13.63 -4.39
CA PRO A 412 -16.99 13.71 -5.84
C PRO A 412 -16.25 14.99 -6.23
N ILE A 413 -15.18 14.87 -7.03
CA ILE A 413 -14.40 16.05 -7.44
C ILE A 413 -15.28 16.87 -8.39
N PRO A 414 -15.58 18.15 -8.10
CA PRO A 414 -16.47 18.94 -8.93
C PRO A 414 -15.78 19.29 -10.24
N VAL A 415 -16.47 19.09 -11.37
CA VAL A 415 -16.00 19.43 -12.72
C VAL A 415 -17.04 20.20 -13.54
N ALA A 416 -18.14 20.62 -12.91
CA ALA A 416 -19.19 21.43 -13.54
C ALA A 416 -18.69 22.81 -14.00
N ASP A 417 -17.54 23.25 -13.49
CA ASP A 417 -16.81 24.44 -13.92
C ASP A 417 -15.96 24.22 -15.19
N GLY A 418 -15.98 23.02 -15.77
CA GLY A 418 -15.18 22.67 -16.95
C GLY A 418 -13.69 22.48 -16.65
N LEU A 419 -13.30 22.36 -15.37
CA LEU A 419 -11.89 22.25 -14.97
C LEU A 419 -11.60 20.86 -14.38
N GLY A 420 -10.68 20.13 -15.01
CA GLY A 420 -10.10 18.92 -14.41
C GLY A 420 -9.24 19.26 -13.20
N LYS A 421 -9.28 18.42 -12.16
CA LYS A 421 -8.61 18.70 -10.87
C LYS A 421 -7.79 17.51 -10.41
N GLU A 422 -6.56 17.80 -10.00
CA GLU A 422 -5.60 16.83 -9.47
C GLU A 422 -5.28 17.21 -8.03
N VAL A 423 -5.90 16.51 -7.08
CA VAL A 423 -5.96 16.87 -5.67
C VAL A 423 -4.74 16.31 -4.93
N ILE A 424 -4.06 17.18 -4.19
CA ILE A 424 -2.86 16.85 -3.41
C ILE A 424 -3.08 17.11 -1.92
N SER A 425 -2.46 16.28 -1.08
CA SER A 425 -2.18 16.60 0.33
C SER A 425 -0.75 17.10 0.41
N ARG A 426 -0.54 18.33 0.88
CA ARG A 426 0.78 18.98 0.96
C ARG A 426 1.14 19.29 2.41
N PHE A 427 2.40 19.01 2.75
CA PHE A 427 3.04 19.28 4.03
C PHE A 427 4.17 20.29 3.81
N GLU A 428 4.23 21.34 4.63
CA GLU A 428 5.26 22.38 4.56
C GLU A 428 5.92 22.51 5.93
N THR A 429 7.26 22.60 5.93
CA THR A 429 8.09 22.62 7.14
C THR A 429 9.27 23.58 6.95
N PRO A 430 9.92 24.04 8.04
CA PRO A 430 11.13 24.85 7.93
C PRO A 430 12.42 24.03 7.67
N LEU A 431 12.31 22.73 7.36
CA LEU A 431 13.48 21.88 7.13
C LEU A 431 14.26 22.35 5.89
N ARG A 432 15.58 22.44 6.02
CA ARG A 432 16.49 22.81 4.93
C ARG A 432 16.91 21.57 4.14
N THR A 433 16.12 21.23 3.14
CA THR A 433 16.27 19.96 2.39
C THR A 433 17.20 20.07 1.19
N ALA A 434 17.59 21.28 0.80
CA ALA A 434 18.40 21.58 -0.39
C ALA A 434 17.86 20.91 -1.67
N GLY A 435 16.53 20.87 -1.83
CA GLY A 435 15.84 20.22 -2.94
C GLY A 435 15.93 18.69 -2.98
N ARG A 436 16.36 18.05 -1.88
CA ARG A 436 16.47 16.58 -1.77
C ARG A 436 15.27 16.01 -1.02
N PHE A 437 14.75 14.91 -1.53
CA PHE A 437 13.70 14.11 -0.90
C PHE A 437 13.91 12.64 -1.28
N TYR A 438 13.16 11.75 -0.67
CA TYR A 438 13.42 10.32 -0.77
C TYR A 438 12.12 9.58 -1.01
N THR A 439 12.08 8.68 -2.00
CA THR A 439 10.92 7.83 -2.30
C THR A 439 11.34 6.38 -2.33
N ASP A 440 10.43 5.48 -1.97
CA ASP A 440 10.69 4.05 -2.14
C ASP A 440 10.72 3.62 -3.61
N SER A 441 11.40 2.50 -3.88
CA SER A 441 11.33 1.72 -5.10
C SER A 441 10.58 0.42 -4.80
N ASN A 442 9.33 0.34 -5.27
CA ASN A 442 8.43 -0.81 -5.10
C ASN A 442 8.26 -1.27 -3.63
N GLY A 443 8.30 -0.35 -2.67
CA GLY A 443 8.17 -0.61 -1.24
C GLY A 443 9.47 -1.05 -0.53
N ARG A 444 10.58 -1.18 -1.28
CA ARG A 444 11.83 -1.78 -0.80
C ARG A 444 12.91 -0.73 -0.58
N GLN A 445 13.78 -0.53 -1.57
CA GLN A 445 14.90 0.41 -1.52
C GLN A 445 14.39 1.85 -1.42
N VAL A 446 15.17 2.73 -0.80
CA VAL A 446 14.89 4.17 -0.76
C VAL A 446 15.84 4.89 -1.71
N LEU A 447 15.29 5.54 -2.71
CA LEU A 447 16.04 6.33 -3.69
C LEU A 447 16.01 7.80 -3.30
N GLN A 448 17.20 8.41 -3.25
CA GLN A 448 17.32 9.85 -3.10
C GLN A 448 16.97 10.53 -4.42
N ARG A 449 16.02 11.45 -4.37
CA ARG A 449 15.60 12.32 -5.46
C ARG A 449 16.16 13.72 -5.25
N ARG A 450 16.37 14.44 -6.34
CA ARG A 450 16.75 15.85 -6.33
C ARG A 450 15.89 16.60 -7.34
N ARG A 451 15.20 17.63 -6.88
CA ARG A 451 14.36 18.49 -7.72
C ARG A 451 15.19 19.06 -8.88
N ASP A 452 14.63 19.02 -10.09
CA ASP A 452 15.21 19.52 -11.34
C ASP A 452 16.57 18.92 -11.70
N HIS A 453 16.80 17.66 -11.33
CA HIS A 453 18.08 16.98 -11.59
C HIS A 453 17.91 15.54 -12.08
N ARG A 454 18.83 15.11 -12.94
CA ARG A 454 18.98 13.72 -13.39
C ARG A 454 20.47 13.33 -13.29
N PRO A 455 20.80 12.16 -12.70
CA PRO A 455 22.20 11.78 -12.52
C PRO A 455 22.95 11.50 -13.83
N THR A 456 22.23 11.07 -14.87
CA THR A 456 22.82 10.49 -16.09
C THR A 456 22.72 11.39 -17.33
N TRP A 457 21.99 12.51 -17.28
CA TRP A 457 21.92 13.49 -18.36
C TRP A 457 21.56 14.89 -17.86
N ASN A 458 21.82 15.91 -18.68
CA ASN A 458 21.39 17.28 -18.39
C ASN A 458 19.90 17.44 -18.67
N LEU A 459 19.11 17.70 -17.63
CA LEU A 459 17.67 17.89 -17.73
C LEU A 459 17.35 19.25 -18.38
N SER A 460 16.60 19.23 -19.49
CA SER A 460 15.90 20.42 -19.98
C SER A 460 14.50 20.41 -19.40
N GLN A 461 14.21 21.34 -18.49
CA GLN A 461 12.98 21.34 -17.72
C GLN A 461 11.84 22.01 -18.48
N SER A 462 10.83 21.24 -18.89
CA SER A 462 9.59 21.77 -19.49
C SER A 462 8.41 21.80 -18.52
N GLU A 463 8.47 21.03 -17.43
CA GLU A 463 7.38 20.83 -16.47
C GLU A 463 7.93 20.74 -15.03
N PRO A 464 8.16 21.89 -14.36
CA PRO A 464 8.84 21.94 -13.06
C PRO A 464 8.09 21.24 -11.91
N VAL A 465 6.79 20.94 -12.10
CA VAL A 465 6.03 20.11 -11.17
C VAL A 465 6.06 18.65 -11.60
N ALA A 466 5.48 18.31 -12.75
CA ALA A 466 5.33 16.92 -13.20
C ALA A 466 6.67 16.20 -13.38
N GLY A 467 7.70 16.88 -13.88
CA GLY A 467 9.06 16.34 -14.02
C GLY A 467 9.75 16.02 -12.69
N ASN A 468 9.16 16.36 -11.55
CA ASN A 468 9.65 16.07 -10.21
C ASN A 468 8.73 15.13 -9.42
N TYR A 469 7.66 14.61 -10.00
CA TYR A 469 6.84 13.57 -9.38
C TYR A 469 7.48 12.19 -9.55
N TYR A 470 7.39 11.37 -8.50
CA TYR A 470 7.88 10.00 -8.46
C TYR A 470 6.82 9.07 -7.87
N PRO A 471 6.85 7.77 -8.20
CA PRO A 471 5.96 6.81 -7.56
C PRO A 471 6.32 6.63 -6.09
N VAL A 472 5.32 6.54 -5.24
CA VAL A 472 5.40 6.29 -3.80
C VAL A 472 4.48 5.10 -3.50
N ASN A 473 5.07 3.92 -3.30
CA ASN A 473 4.27 2.71 -3.06
C ASN A 473 4.08 2.43 -1.57
N THR A 474 4.99 2.95 -0.71
CA THR A 474 4.88 2.83 0.75
C THR A 474 5.33 4.05 1.52
N ARG A 475 6.33 4.82 1.06
CA ARG A 475 6.91 5.93 1.83
C ARG A 475 7.59 7.01 0.99
N ILE A 476 7.44 8.24 1.46
CA ILE A 476 8.17 9.41 1.00
C ILE A 476 8.64 10.21 2.23
N PHE A 477 9.84 10.80 2.17
CA PHE A 477 10.32 11.66 3.27
C PHE A 477 11.24 12.79 2.82
N ILE A 478 11.30 13.80 3.68
CA ILE A 478 12.30 14.88 3.68
C ILE A 478 13.06 14.87 5.00
N ARG A 479 14.32 15.31 4.96
CA ARG A 479 15.15 15.43 6.15
C ARG A 479 16.18 16.54 5.99
N ASP A 480 16.59 17.10 7.12
CA ASP A 480 17.86 17.80 7.25
C ASP A 480 18.90 16.90 7.96
N GLN A 481 19.94 17.49 8.56
CA GLN A 481 20.96 16.72 9.28
C GLN A 481 20.44 16.09 10.60
N LYS A 482 19.35 16.59 11.17
CA LYS A 482 18.88 16.24 12.52
C LYS A 482 17.50 15.60 12.51
N VAL A 483 16.57 16.09 11.70
CA VAL A 483 15.14 15.75 11.74
C VAL A 483 14.68 15.20 10.40
N GLN A 484 13.79 14.22 10.42
CA GLN A 484 13.12 13.64 9.27
C GLN A 484 11.60 13.62 9.48
N LEU A 485 10.87 14.08 8.47
CA LEU A 485 9.42 13.92 8.36
C LEU A 485 9.11 12.88 7.28
N THR A 486 8.46 11.79 7.67
CA THR A 486 8.11 10.68 6.77
C THR A 486 6.60 10.54 6.64
N VAL A 487 6.12 10.36 5.41
CA VAL A 487 4.73 10.02 5.11
C VAL A 487 4.69 8.60 4.55
N LEU A 488 3.88 7.73 5.17
CA LEU A 488 3.56 6.41 4.64
C LEU A 488 2.21 6.44 3.91
N THR A 489 2.08 5.64 2.85
CA THR A 489 0.88 5.58 2.01
C THR A 489 0.19 4.21 2.08
N ASP A 490 -1.14 4.18 2.00
CA ASP A 490 -1.94 2.94 2.04
C ASP A 490 -2.15 2.34 0.65
N ARG A 491 -1.59 2.97 -0.37
CA ARG A 491 -1.67 2.63 -1.80
C ARG A 491 -0.57 3.36 -2.56
N SER A 492 -0.36 2.97 -3.81
CA SER A 492 0.53 3.71 -4.71
C SER A 492 -0.01 5.11 -4.99
N GLN A 493 0.85 6.12 -4.94
CA GLN A 493 0.55 7.52 -5.21
C GLN A 493 1.72 8.19 -5.94
N GLY A 494 1.45 9.25 -6.70
CA GLY A 494 2.47 10.20 -7.12
C GLY A 494 2.82 11.16 -5.98
N GLY A 495 4.11 11.33 -5.69
CA GLY A 495 4.58 12.26 -4.67
C GLY A 495 5.84 13.02 -5.06
N SER A 496 6.06 14.17 -4.42
CA SER A 496 7.20 15.04 -4.70
C SER A 496 7.58 15.94 -3.51
N SER A 497 8.66 16.69 -3.68
CA SER A 497 9.06 17.87 -2.90
C SER A 497 9.26 19.05 -3.85
N ILE A 498 8.20 19.83 -4.10
CA ILE A 498 8.21 20.93 -5.09
C ILE A 498 8.85 22.20 -4.53
N LEU A 499 8.79 22.40 -3.21
CA LEU A 499 9.48 23.48 -2.48
C LEU A 499 10.43 22.90 -1.44
N ASP A 500 11.48 23.64 -1.07
CA ASP A 500 12.38 23.20 0.01
C ASP A 500 11.58 23.05 1.31
N GLY A 501 11.82 21.98 2.07
CA GLY A 501 11.07 21.70 3.30
C GLY A 501 9.62 21.24 3.07
N SER A 502 9.22 20.95 1.83
CA SER A 502 7.85 20.49 1.52
C SER A 502 7.79 19.03 1.06
N LEU A 503 6.63 18.41 1.25
CA LEU A 503 6.25 17.14 0.65
C LEU A 503 4.82 17.25 0.13
N GLU A 504 4.52 16.59 -0.98
CA GLU A 504 3.14 16.44 -1.45
C GLU A 504 2.88 15.07 -2.04
N LEU A 505 1.64 14.62 -1.90
CA LEU A 505 1.11 13.36 -2.42
C LEU A 505 -0.21 13.64 -3.13
N MET A 506 -0.32 13.22 -4.39
CA MET A 506 -1.55 13.33 -5.16
C MET A 506 -2.50 12.19 -4.78
N VAL A 507 -3.62 12.54 -4.15
CA VAL A 507 -4.55 11.60 -3.52
C VAL A 507 -5.70 11.19 -4.44
N HIS A 508 -6.10 12.08 -5.36
CA HIS A 508 -7.19 11.79 -6.32
C HIS A 508 -7.13 12.71 -7.54
N ARG A 509 -7.64 12.25 -8.68
CA ARG A 509 -7.65 12.98 -9.96
C ARG A 509 -8.98 12.76 -10.66
N ARG A 510 -9.54 13.82 -11.26
CA ARG A 510 -10.68 13.74 -12.17
C ARG A 510 -10.45 14.69 -13.32
N LEU A 511 -10.36 14.15 -14.53
CA LEU A 511 -9.87 14.82 -15.73
C LEU A 511 -10.93 14.80 -16.82
N LEU A 512 -10.93 15.81 -17.68
CA LEU A 512 -11.96 16.02 -18.71
C LEU A 512 -11.47 15.74 -20.13
N ASN A 513 -10.19 15.38 -20.29
CA ASN A 513 -9.57 15.12 -21.59
C ASN A 513 -8.78 13.80 -21.55
N ASP A 514 -8.67 13.15 -22.71
CA ASP A 514 -7.69 12.09 -22.97
C ASP A 514 -6.32 12.71 -23.24
N ASP A 515 -5.24 12.02 -22.86
CA ASP A 515 -3.86 12.49 -23.07
C ASP A 515 -3.20 11.95 -24.35
N ASN A 516 -3.98 11.33 -25.24
CA ASN A 516 -3.57 10.80 -26.54
C ASN A 516 -2.45 9.76 -26.42
N ARG A 517 -2.56 8.83 -25.46
CA ARG A 517 -1.67 7.67 -25.32
C ARG A 517 -2.34 6.32 -25.62
N GLY A 518 -3.58 6.33 -26.09
CA GLY A 518 -4.25 5.15 -26.67
C GLY A 518 -5.49 4.67 -25.92
N VAL A 519 -5.71 5.11 -24.68
CA VAL A 519 -6.92 4.76 -23.90
C VAL A 519 -8.18 5.29 -24.56
N ALA A 520 -8.11 6.53 -25.06
CA ALA A 520 -9.20 7.24 -25.74
C ALA A 520 -10.41 7.48 -24.82
N GLU A 521 -10.16 7.69 -23.52
CA GLU A 521 -11.17 8.06 -22.52
C GLU A 521 -10.54 9.05 -21.53
N PRO A 522 -11.26 10.11 -21.13
CA PRO A 522 -10.82 10.92 -20.00
C PRO A 522 -10.83 10.09 -18.70
N LEU A 523 -9.96 10.44 -17.75
CA LEU A 523 -10.00 9.86 -16.41
C LEU A 523 -11.15 10.50 -15.59
N ASP A 524 -12.37 10.10 -15.91
CA ASP A 524 -13.62 10.60 -15.31
C ASP A 524 -14.39 9.44 -14.64
N GLU A 525 -13.86 8.93 -13.53
CA GLU A 525 -14.46 7.79 -12.81
C GLU A 525 -15.84 8.20 -12.24
N PRO A 526 -16.95 7.56 -12.66
CA PRO A 526 -18.29 8.07 -12.39
C PRO A 526 -18.78 7.86 -10.94
N GLY A 527 -18.18 6.93 -10.18
CA GLY A 527 -18.70 6.51 -8.88
C GLY A 527 -20.03 5.75 -9.00
N GLU A 528 -20.66 5.43 -7.86
CA GLU A 528 -21.92 4.67 -7.83
C GLU A 528 -23.15 5.51 -8.27
N ASP A 529 -23.14 6.81 -7.97
CA ASP A 529 -24.24 7.75 -8.26
C ASP A 529 -24.04 8.54 -9.57
N GLY A 530 -22.96 8.26 -10.31
CA GLY A 530 -22.61 8.95 -11.54
C GLY A 530 -22.07 10.38 -11.35
N GLN A 531 -21.93 10.86 -10.11
CA GLN A 531 -21.51 12.24 -9.82
C GLN A 531 -19.99 12.40 -9.74
N GLY A 532 -19.24 11.30 -9.76
CA GLY A 532 -17.79 11.24 -9.61
C GLY A 532 -17.37 10.39 -8.41
N LEU A 533 -16.34 9.56 -8.59
CA LEU A 533 -15.89 8.63 -7.56
C LEU A 533 -15.36 9.34 -6.31
N VAL A 534 -15.80 8.86 -5.14
CA VAL A 534 -15.26 9.26 -3.83
C VAL A 534 -14.26 8.25 -3.33
N VAL A 535 -13.08 8.72 -2.93
CA VAL A 535 -11.99 7.86 -2.47
C VAL A 535 -11.61 8.24 -1.05
N ARG A 536 -11.55 7.21 -0.20
CA ARG A 536 -11.05 7.30 1.17
C ARG A 536 -9.74 6.53 1.28
N GLY A 537 -8.74 7.16 1.88
CA GLY A 537 -7.44 6.55 2.12
C GLY A 537 -6.74 7.11 3.34
N ARG A 538 -5.51 6.64 3.58
CA ARG A 538 -4.76 6.97 4.80
C ARG A 538 -3.31 7.32 4.49
N HIS A 539 -2.81 8.31 5.23
CA HIS A 539 -1.39 8.55 5.43
C HIS A 539 -1.02 8.30 6.88
N ARG A 540 0.20 7.81 7.15
CA ARG A 540 0.79 7.84 8.49
C ARG A 540 1.98 8.79 8.47
N LEU A 541 1.93 9.82 9.31
CA LEU A 541 2.97 10.83 9.43
C LEU A 541 3.86 10.51 10.64
N LEU A 542 5.16 10.37 10.41
CA LEU A 542 6.17 10.07 11.41
C LEU A 542 7.17 11.22 11.49
N LEU A 543 7.42 11.70 12.71
CA LEU A 543 8.42 12.72 13.01
C LEU A 543 9.50 12.11 13.91
N ASP A 544 10.72 12.02 13.40
CA ASP A 544 11.83 11.44 14.14
C ASP A 544 13.15 12.17 13.81
N THR A 545 14.20 11.89 14.59
CA THR A 545 15.57 12.22 14.24
C THR A 545 16.00 11.46 12.98
N ALA A 546 16.78 12.10 12.11
CA ALA A 546 17.26 11.51 10.86
C ALA A 546 18.00 10.17 11.04
N ALA A 547 18.70 9.99 12.17
CA ALA A 547 19.46 8.78 12.49
C ALA A 547 18.58 7.58 12.93
N ALA A 548 17.37 7.82 13.41
CA ALA A 548 16.49 6.76 13.96
C ALA A 548 15.19 6.59 13.17
N ALA A 549 14.94 7.42 12.17
CA ALA A 549 13.68 7.43 11.43
C ALA A 549 13.40 6.08 10.73
N ALA A 550 14.44 5.39 10.26
CA ALA A 550 14.32 4.08 9.63
C ALA A 550 13.70 3.03 10.56
N ASP A 551 14.08 3.03 11.84
CA ASP A 551 13.55 2.11 12.85
C ASP A 551 12.05 2.30 13.09
N GLN A 552 11.52 3.48 12.76
CA GLN A 552 10.09 3.75 12.80
C GLN A 552 9.42 3.43 11.48
N HIS A 553 9.86 4.03 10.36
CA HIS A 553 9.06 3.97 9.13
C HIS A 553 9.09 2.58 8.45
N ARG A 554 10.16 1.79 8.58
CA ARG A 554 10.26 0.45 7.97
C ARG A 554 9.20 -0.52 8.52
N PRO A 555 9.12 -0.79 9.84
CA PRO A 555 8.11 -1.71 10.37
C PRO A 555 6.68 -1.17 10.23
N ARG A 556 6.46 0.15 10.27
CA ARG A 556 5.12 0.73 10.10
C ARG A 556 4.61 0.73 8.67
N ALA A 557 5.50 0.82 7.68
CA ALA A 557 5.15 0.60 6.28
C ALA A 557 4.70 -0.85 6.07
N GLN A 558 5.42 -1.82 6.64
CA GLN A 558 5.03 -3.23 6.59
C GLN A 558 3.66 -3.46 7.25
N GLU A 559 3.44 -2.93 8.45
CA GLU A 559 2.16 -3.03 9.17
C GLU A 559 0.98 -2.44 8.37
N MET A 560 1.25 -1.40 7.58
CA MET A 560 0.25 -0.76 6.71
C MET A 560 -0.06 -1.58 5.45
N VAL A 561 0.94 -2.27 4.88
CA VAL A 561 0.78 -3.14 3.70
C VAL A 561 0.12 -4.47 4.06
N THR A 562 0.52 -5.09 5.18
CA THR A 562 -0.03 -6.36 5.68
C THR A 562 -0.69 -6.13 7.04
N SER A 563 -1.80 -5.40 7.04
CA SER A 563 -2.55 -5.09 8.26
C SER A 563 -3.30 -6.31 8.81
N PRO A 564 -3.42 -6.44 10.15
CA PRO A 564 -4.34 -7.38 10.78
C PRO A 564 -5.76 -7.26 10.25
N TYR A 565 -6.46 -8.39 10.15
CA TYR A 565 -7.79 -8.49 9.56
C TYR A 565 -8.81 -9.01 10.57
N VAL A 566 -10.01 -8.43 10.53
CA VAL A 566 -11.09 -8.74 11.47
C VAL A 566 -12.14 -9.63 10.79
N VAL A 567 -12.43 -10.76 11.41
CA VAL A 567 -13.53 -11.67 11.06
C VAL A 567 -14.48 -11.72 12.25
N LEU A 568 -15.79 -11.78 12.00
CA LEU A 568 -16.79 -11.87 13.08
C LEU A 568 -17.49 -13.23 13.08
N ALA A 569 -18.13 -13.58 14.20
CA ALA A 569 -19.04 -14.73 14.30
C ALA A 569 -20.19 -14.41 15.28
N PRO A 570 -21.42 -14.89 15.07
CA PRO A 570 -22.54 -14.63 15.98
C PRO A 570 -22.39 -15.37 17.32
N GLY A 571 -22.99 -14.79 18.37
CA GLY A 571 -23.02 -15.38 19.71
C GLY A 571 -21.67 -15.36 20.44
N PRO A 572 -21.46 -16.25 21.43
CA PRO A 572 -20.17 -16.40 22.13
C PRO A 572 -19.04 -16.89 21.22
N GLY A 573 -19.39 -17.14 19.94
CA GLY A 573 -18.48 -17.56 18.92
C GLY A 573 -17.92 -18.96 19.16
N PRO A 574 -17.01 -19.37 18.29
CA PRO A 574 -16.26 -20.59 18.48
C PRO A 574 -15.40 -20.56 19.76
N HIS A 575 -15.55 -21.55 20.65
CA HIS A 575 -14.58 -21.81 21.73
C HIS A 575 -13.30 -22.41 21.15
N LEU A 576 -12.39 -21.56 20.69
CA LEU A 576 -11.16 -22.02 20.06
C LEU A 576 -10.26 -22.70 21.11
N ARG A 577 -9.67 -23.85 20.78
CA ARG A 577 -8.75 -24.53 21.71
C ARG A 577 -7.45 -23.71 21.85
N GLN A 578 -7.07 -23.41 23.08
CA GLN A 578 -5.78 -22.80 23.40
C GLN A 578 -4.68 -23.83 23.12
N VAL A 579 -3.88 -23.65 22.05
CA VAL A 579 -2.67 -24.44 21.83
C VAL A 579 -1.52 -23.67 22.46
N SER A 580 -1.29 -23.87 23.75
CA SER A 580 -0.16 -23.27 24.45
C SER A 580 1.14 -23.90 23.95
N GLY A 581 1.88 -23.17 23.12
CA GLY A 581 3.32 -23.41 22.96
C GLY A 581 4.02 -23.00 24.26
N GLU A 582 4.66 -23.93 24.95
CA GLU A 582 5.59 -23.61 26.03
C GLU A 582 6.68 -22.67 25.47
N GLY A 583 6.72 -21.40 25.92
CA GLY A 583 7.88 -20.55 25.70
C GLY A 583 7.68 -19.10 25.23
N SER A 584 6.46 -18.60 25.02
CA SER A 584 6.28 -17.15 24.74
C SER A 584 6.05 -16.37 26.04
N PRO A 585 7.02 -15.55 26.51
CA PRO A 585 6.73 -14.59 27.56
C PRO A 585 5.78 -13.55 26.97
N GLY A 586 4.54 -13.54 27.46
CA GLY A 586 3.65 -12.41 27.23
C GLY A 586 4.31 -11.08 27.64
N PRO A 587 3.82 -9.94 27.15
CA PRO A 587 4.47 -8.65 27.37
C PRO A 587 4.69 -8.35 28.87
N PRO A 588 5.69 -7.52 29.23
CA PRO A 588 5.93 -7.15 30.63
C PRO A 588 4.65 -6.59 31.24
N ARG A 589 4.11 -7.31 32.22
CA ARG A 589 2.92 -6.89 32.96
C ARG A 589 3.24 -5.60 33.71
N ARG A 590 2.63 -4.47 33.31
CA ARG A 590 2.65 -3.27 34.17
C ARG A 590 1.98 -3.63 35.50
N ALA A 591 2.68 -3.36 36.60
CA ALA A 591 2.16 -3.56 37.95
C ALA A 591 0.87 -2.75 38.12
N GLY A 592 -0.25 -3.42 38.44
CA GLY A 592 -1.53 -2.77 38.76
C GLY A 592 -2.80 -3.33 38.10
N VAL A 593 -2.72 -4.32 37.20
CA VAL A 593 -3.93 -4.90 36.56
C VAL A 593 -4.41 -6.15 37.32
N SER A 594 -5.66 -6.10 37.79
CA SER A 594 -6.35 -7.14 38.57
C SER A 594 -6.46 -8.49 37.83
N ARG A 595 -6.33 -9.60 38.57
CA ARG A 595 -6.24 -11.01 38.13
C ARG A 595 -7.57 -11.67 37.68
N LEU A 596 -8.50 -10.97 37.04
CA LEU A 596 -9.91 -11.46 36.94
C LEU A 596 -10.44 -11.93 35.57
N THR A 597 -9.62 -12.20 34.55
CA THR A 597 -10.11 -12.84 33.31
C THR A 597 -9.16 -13.90 32.76
N ALA A 598 -9.71 -15.05 32.37
CA ALA A 598 -8.99 -16.12 31.68
C ALA A 598 -8.39 -15.58 30.35
N PRO A 599 -7.23 -16.07 29.89
CA PRO A 599 -6.67 -15.65 28.62
C PRO A 599 -7.64 -15.96 27.48
N SER A 600 -7.86 -14.97 26.61
CA SER A 600 -8.59 -15.13 25.35
C SER A 600 -8.03 -16.33 24.56
N PRO A 601 -8.88 -17.18 23.93
CA PRO A 601 -8.40 -18.23 23.04
C PRO A 601 -7.49 -17.68 21.94
N GLN A 602 -6.34 -18.34 21.72
CA GLN A 602 -5.29 -17.88 20.82
C GLN A 602 -4.67 -19.04 20.04
N PHE A 603 -4.29 -18.76 18.80
CA PHE A 603 -3.47 -19.61 17.96
C PHE A 603 -2.31 -18.78 17.40
N SER A 604 -1.09 -19.30 17.46
CA SER A 604 0.07 -18.71 16.79
C SER A 604 0.68 -19.73 15.85
N GLY A 605 0.88 -19.36 14.58
CA GLY A 605 1.56 -20.18 13.59
C GLY A 605 3.08 -20.25 13.80
N LEU A 606 3.65 -19.33 14.59
CA LEU A 606 5.07 -19.32 14.94
C LEU A 606 5.27 -19.70 16.41
N ARG A 607 6.34 -20.44 16.71
CA ARG A 607 6.73 -20.73 18.10
C ARG A 607 7.38 -19.53 18.78
N ARG A 608 7.97 -18.62 17.99
CA ARG A 608 8.63 -17.39 18.44
C ARG A 608 8.44 -16.30 17.40
N ALA A 609 8.29 -15.05 17.84
CA ALA A 609 8.27 -13.90 16.94
C ALA A 609 9.60 -13.77 16.17
N LEU A 610 9.53 -13.33 14.92
CA LEU A 610 10.72 -13.00 14.15
C LEU A 610 11.33 -11.67 14.65
N PRO A 611 12.66 -11.51 14.53
CA PRO A 611 13.34 -10.26 14.83
C PRO A 611 12.75 -9.07 14.05
N PRO A 612 12.81 -7.83 14.60
CA PRO A 612 12.15 -6.66 14.02
C PRO A 612 12.71 -6.23 12.65
N ASN A 613 13.91 -6.69 12.30
CA ASN A 613 14.56 -6.48 10.99
C ASN A 613 14.19 -7.54 9.94
N LEU A 614 13.42 -8.57 10.29
CA LEU A 614 13.02 -9.64 9.39
C LEU A 614 11.52 -9.64 9.11
N HIS A 615 11.17 -9.79 7.83
CA HIS A 615 9.81 -9.88 7.32
C HIS A 615 9.56 -11.25 6.71
N LEU A 616 8.49 -11.92 7.16
CA LEU A 616 7.91 -13.06 6.45
C LEU A 616 7.16 -12.55 5.21
N LEU A 617 7.87 -12.47 4.07
CA LEU A 617 7.36 -11.90 2.83
C LEU A 617 6.33 -12.82 2.15
N SER A 618 6.50 -14.14 2.26
CA SER A 618 5.55 -15.12 1.73
C SER A 618 5.64 -16.42 2.50
N LEU A 619 4.47 -17.01 2.77
CA LEU A 619 4.30 -18.39 3.16
C LEU A 619 3.10 -18.93 2.38
N GLU A 620 3.37 -19.82 1.42
CA GLU A 620 2.32 -20.32 0.53
C GLU A 620 2.56 -21.79 0.14
N PRO A 621 1.50 -22.58 -0.08
CA PRO A 621 1.65 -23.97 -0.50
C PRO A 621 2.18 -24.10 -1.93
N ARG A 622 3.01 -25.13 -2.15
CA ARG A 622 3.55 -25.52 -3.45
C ARG A 622 3.39 -27.03 -3.62
N GLY A 623 2.33 -27.44 -4.30
CA GLY A 623 2.03 -28.86 -4.50
C GLY A 623 1.80 -29.61 -3.18
N ALA A 624 1.86 -30.93 -3.22
CA ALA A 624 1.61 -31.78 -2.06
C ALA A 624 2.82 -31.74 -1.09
N GLY A 625 2.59 -31.23 0.13
CA GLY A 625 3.56 -31.31 1.22
C GLY A 625 4.78 -30.39 1.12
N SER A 626 4.82 -29.45 0.16
CA SER A 626 5.87 -28.43 0.08
C SER A 626 5.30 -27.03 0.23
N LEU A 627 6.08 -26.13 0.84
CA LEU A 627 5.74 -24.72 1.04
C LEU A 627 6.84 -23.84 0.47
N LEU A 628 6.47 -22.69 -0.09
CA LEU A 628 7.40 -21.62 -0.42
C LEU A 628 7.46 -20.62 0.73
N LEU A 629 8.65 -20.48 1.31
CA LEU A 629 8.97 -19.53 2.36
C LEU A 629 9.91 -18.46 1.82
N ARG A 630 9.53 -17.18 1.95
CA ARG A 630 10.41 -16.04 1.67
C ARG A 630 10.59 -15.19 2.92
N LEU A 631 11.85 -14.96 3.30
CA LEU A 631 12.24 -14.07 4.38
C LEU A 631 12.99 -12.87 3.78
N GLU A 632 12.63 -11.66 4.20
CA GLU A 632 13.21 -10.41 3.73
C GLU A 632 13.83 -9.63 4.89
N HIS A 633 15.05 -9.14 4.69
CA HIS A 633 15.65 -8.15 5.58
C HIS A 633 15.07 -6.76 5.25
N LEU A 634 14.42 -6.11 6.21
CA LEU A 634 13.65 -4.87 5.99
C LEU A 634 14.51 -3.63 5.77
N PHE A 635 15.70 -3.60 6.37
CA PHE A 635 16.60 -2.45 6.39
C PHE A 635 17.69 -2.59 5.34
N GLU A 636 18.08 -1.45 4.76
CA GLU A 636 19.26 -1.36 3.91
C GLU A 636 20.54 -1.34 4.75
N ARG A 637 21.69 -1.59 4.11
CA ARG A 637 22.99 -1.59 4.78
C ARG A 637 23.28 -0.20 5.37
N GLY A 638 23.53 -0.14 6.68
CA GLY A 638 23.86 1.10 7.38
C GLY A 638 22.71 2.10 7.53
N GLU A 639 21.48 1.71 7.20
CA GLU A 639 20.29 2.57 7.34
C GLU A 639 19.87 2.76 8.81
N SER A 640 20.03 1.72 9.63
CA SER A 640 19.79 1.73 11.07
C SER A 640 20.99 1.15 11.81
N GLN A 641 21.33 1.72 12.96
CA GLN A 641 22.41 1.22 13.81
C GLN A 641 22.18 -0.24 14.24
N ASN A 642 20.93 -0.58 14.59
CA ASN A 642 20.54 -1.89 15.10
C ASN A 642 19.77 -2.71 14.06
N GLY A 643 18.88 -2.07 13.30
CA GLY A 643 18.01 -2.71 12.32
C GLY A 643 18.75 -3.23 11.09
N SER A 644 19.93 -2.70 10.76
CA SER A 644 20.73 -3.13 9.60
C SER A 644 21.71 -4.27 9.90
N GLN A 645 21.70 -4.84 11.10
CA GLN A 645 22.62 -5.91 11.50
C GLN A 645 22.18 -7.28 10.93
N PRO A 646 23.12 -8.19 10.61
CA PRO A 646 22.79 -9.55 10.19
C PRO A 646 21.93 -10.29 11.23
N VAL A 647 21.07 -11.19 10.76
CA VAL A 647 20.19 -11.98 11.63
C VAL A 647 20.22 -13.46 11.25
N THR A 648 20.11 -14.33 12.24
CA THR A 648 20.04 -15.79 12.06
C THR A 648 18.72 -16.30 12.64
N VAL A 649 18.05 -17.18 11.91
CA VAL A 649 16.78 -17.79 12.33
C VAL A 649 16.88 -19.30 12.17
N ASP A 650 16.49 -20.03 13.21
CA ASP A 650 16.35 -21.48 13.16
C ASP A 650 14.97 -21.84 12.61
N LEU A 651 14.95 -22.37 11.38
CA LEU A 651 13.71 -22.77 10.71
C LEU A 651 13.11 -24.05 11.31
N THR A 652 13.93 -24.94 11.90
CA THR A 652 13.47 -26.27 12.36
C THR A 652 12.42 -26.17 13.46
N THR A 653 12.47 -25.10 14.24
CA THR A 653 11.58 -24.81 15.36
C THR A 653 10.66 -23.60 15.12
N LEU A 654 10.69 -23.01 13.91
CA LEU A 654 10.01 -21.75 13.66
C LEU A 654 8.47 -21.88 13.70
N PHE A 655 7.93 -22.91 13.06
CA PHE A 655 6.49 -23.09 12.91
C PHE A 655 5.90 -24.03 13.98
N SER A 656 4.69 -23.71 14.43
CA SER A 656 3.92 -24.52 15.39
C SER A 656 3.00 -25.54 14.70
N ALA A 657 2.48 -25.20 13.52
CA ALA A 657 1.44 -25.97 12.82
C ALA A 657 1.98 -27.18 12.03
N PHE A 658 3.26 -27.18 11.68
CA PHE A 658 3.91 -28.25 10.94
C PHE A 658 5.40 -28.34 11.30
N THR A 659 6.03 -29.46 10.92
CA THR A 659 7.48 -29.68 11.10
C THR A 659 8.17 -29.60 9.75
N ILE A 660 9.27 -28.86 9.67
CA ILE A 660 10.10 -28.79 8.46
C ILE A 660 11.01 -30.03 8.42
N THR A 661 10.86 -30.85 7.39
CA THR A 661 11.66 -32.08 7.19
C THR A 661 12.85 -31.86 6.28
N SER A 662 12.78 -30.89 5.37
CA SER A 662 13.88 -30.50 4.49
C SER A 662 13.71 -29.05 4.04
N VAL A 663 14.82 -28.41 3.68
CA VAL A 663 14.85 -27.06 3.10
C VAL A 663 15.71 -27.10 1.86
N ARG A 664 15.24 -26.47 0.78
CA ARG A 664 16.00 -26.26 -0.44
C ARG A 664 15.95 -24.78 -0.80
N GLU A 665 17.12 -24.16 -0.91
CA GLU A 665 17.20 -22.77 -1.34
C GLU A 665 16.95 -22.65 -2.86
N MET A 666 16.06 -21.73 -3.22
CA MET A 666 15.59 -21.51 -4.58
C MET A 666 15.85 -20.05 -4.98
N ALA A 667 15.88 -19.78 -6.28
CA ALA A 667 15.77 -18.43 -6.82
C ALA A 667 14.45 -17.78 -6.34
N LEU A 668 14.36 -16.44 -6.44
CA LEU A 668 13.23 -15.68 -5.91
C LEU A 668 11.85 -16.17 -6.42
N GLY A 669 11.80 -16.68 -7.66
CA GLY A 669 10.60 -17.27 -8.27
C GLY A 669 10.13 -18.57 -7.61
N GLY A 670 11.00 -19.28 -6.88
CA GLY A 670 10.72 -20.59 -6.31
C GLY A 670 10.78 -21.74 -7.34
N ASP A 671 11.29 -21.46 -8.54
CA ASP A 671 11.26 -22.31 -9.73
C ASP A 671 12.62 -22.99 -10.02
N VAL A 672 13.73 -22.33 -9.70
CA VAL A 672 15.09 -22.82 -9.97
C VAL A 672 15.89 -22.96 -8.67
N PRO A 673 16.58 -24.10 -8.41
CA PRO A 673 17.48 -24.25 -7.26
C PRO A 673 18.62 -23.22 -7.29
N LEU A 674 18.91 -22.57 -6.15
CA LEU A 674 19.87 -21.45 -6.15
C LEU A 674 21.27 -21.86 -6.65
N HIS A 675 21.75 -23.05 -6.26
CA HIS A 675 23.05 -23.58 -6.69
C HIS A 675 23.14 -23.83 -8.21
N SER A 676 22.01 -23.90 -8.92
CA SER A 676 21.97 -24.05 -10.38
C SER A 676 21.91 -22.72 -11.14
N VAL A 677 21.77 -21.60 -10.43
CA VAL A 677 21.73 -20.27 -11.04
C VAL A 677 23.14 -19.84 -11.42
N SER A 678 23.39 -19.69 -12.73
CA SER A 678 24.61 -19.09 -13.27
C SER A 678 24.35 -17.65 -13.72
N ARG A 679 25.24 -16.72 -13.36
CA ARG A 679 25.17 -15.31 -13.78
C ARG A 679 26.23 -15.02 -14.84
N LEU A 680 25.85 -14.25 -15.85
CA LEU A 680 26.80 -13.64 -16.77
C LEU A 680 27.67 -12.63 -16.01
N LEU A 681 28.98 -12.64 -16.28
CA LEU A 681 29.96 -11.74 -15.66
C LEU A 681 30.28 -10.62 -16.64
N TRP A 682 30.03 -9.38 -16.23
CA TRP A 682 30.22 -8.21 -17.09
C TRP A 682 31.36 -7.34 -16.55
N THR A 683 32.25 -6.92 -17.45
CA THR A 683 33.29 -5.95 -17.12
C THR A 683 32.70 -4.55 -17.14
N THR A 684 32.75 -3.83 -16.01
CA THR A 684 32.22 -2.46 -15.91
C THR A 684 33.32 -1.42 -16.08
N ALA A 685 32.96 -0.21 -16.52
CA ALA A 685 33.92 0.89 -16.68
C ALA A 685 34.61 1.33 -15.37
N THR A 686 34.05 0.96 -14.23
CA THR A 686 34.53 1.31 -12.89
C THR A 686 35.40 0.21 -12.24
N GLY A 687 35.71 -0.87 -12.98
CA GLY A 687 36.31 -2.10 -12.44
C GLY A 687 35.23 -3.02 -11.93
#